data_AF-A0ABD0S8M8-F1
#
_entry.id   AF-A0ABD0S8M8-F1
#
_cell.length_a   1.000
_cell.length_b   1.000
_cell.length_c   1.000
_cell.angle_alpha   90.00
_cell.angle_beta   90.00
_cell.angle_gamma   90.00
#
_symmetry.space_group_name_H-M   'P 1'
#
loop_
_entity.id
_entity.type
_entity.pdbx_description
1 polymer ?
#
loop_
_entity_poly.entity_id
_entity_poly.type
_entity_poly.pdbx_seq_one_letter_code
_entity_poly.pdbx_strand_id
1 'polypeptide(L)'
;MITGLQTVRQKVILVSDEIRNLQANIESFSIQYHECIKNKGHITYLQQAGPMTTERRDLEACLRIQIEEMERKLNVLVAQINQSQLELADHMKDNIANLRQLQSQVLDEELIKWKREQQLSGNGVPMQSNLNTIQEWCELLADLIWTSRQQVNNVSRINNKTIPELRQPHLIEMLEDMSKQVTNLLSTLVTSTFVIEKQPPQVMKTNTRFTATVRLLVGGQLNVYMTPPRVSVAIISEQQAQLLLKSETQAGKGKQPVECGDILNNSGVMEYQATSRQLSVSFRNMQLRKIKRAEKKGTESVMDEKLTLLFQSQFNVGGGELVFQVWTLSLPVVVIVHGNQEPHGWATVTWDNAFSPPGRVPFAVPDKVSWGQLAETLRIKFYSATSGGDLSEDNLRFLAEKIFRSSLPMNTIELNAQMVSWTQFCKDALPERNFTFWEWFYMVVKVTRDYLRTLWCDGLIMGFIQKKQAEEMLSKCPPGTFLLRFSDSELGGITIAWTGEGNEVFSLQPFTSRDLMLRSLADRVLDLPQLQHLYPSIAKDAVFSKYYTKPENEMLKNGYVKPVLVTTLPPYMSSMASYAHSPDSHRNTPSAHSSCFSAATPAPTENTFMDSDLFEQMRAFDPESFDEFNLYESMSMK
;
A
#
# COMPACT_ATOMS: atom_id res chain seq x y z
N MET A 1 -12.69 21.74 2.29
CA MET A 1 -13.18 21.00 1.10
C MET A 1 -14.70 20.89 1.02
N ILE A 2 -15.38 20.28 2.00
CA ILE A 2 -16.86 20.09 1.97
C ILE A 2 -17.62 21.40 1.73
N THR A 3 -17.24 22.49 2.38
CA THR A 3 -17.84 23.83 2.16
C THR A 3 -17.68 24.32 0.72
N GLY A 4 -16.54 24.02 0.08
CA GLY A 4 -16.29 24.34 -1.32
C GLY A 4 -17.22 23.54 -2.26
N LEU A 5 -17.36 22.23 -2.02
CA LEU A 5 -18.29 21.37 -2.75
C LEU A 5 -19.75 21.83 -2.59
N GLN A 6 -20.15 22.22 -1.38
CA GLN A 6 -21.49 22.75 -1.11
C GLN A 6 -21.74 24.08 -1.81
N THR A 7 -20.74 24.97 -1.85
CA THR A 7 -20.83 26.26 -2.56
C THR A 7 -21.03 26.04 -4.05
N VAL A 8 -20.23 25.16 -4.67
CA VAL A 8 -20.39 24.83 -6.10
C VAL A 8 -21.72 24.14 -6.36
N ARG A 9 -22.18 23.26 -5.46
CA ARG A 9 -23.51 22.65 -5.56
C ARG A 9 -24.62 23.69 -5.62
N GLN A 10 -24.60 24.71 -4.78
CA GLN A 10 -25.58 25.79 -4.84
C GLN A 10 -25.54 26.53 -6.18
N LYS A 11 -24.35 26.85 -6.68
CA LYS A 11 -24.21 27.50 -8.00
C LYS A 11 -24.70 26.63 -9.16
N VAL A 12 -24.45 25.32 -9.12
CA VAL A 12 -24.97 24.37 -10.12
C VAL A 12 -26.51 24.28 -10.07
N ILE A 13 -27.11 24.35 -8.88
CA ILE A 13 -28.56 24.41 -8.73
C ILE A 13 -29.13 25.70 -9.35
N LEU A 14 -28.53 26.85 -9.07
CA LEU A 14 -28.94 28.14 -9.65
C LEU A 14 -28.92 28.12 -11.19
N VAL A 15 -27.86 27.57 -11.79
CA VAL A 15 -27.78 27.38 -13.25
C VAL A 15 -28.92 26.50 -13.76
N SER A 16 -29.39 25.52 -12.98
CA SER A 16 -30.55 24.70 -13.38
C SER A 16 -31.85 25.50 -13.43
N ASP A 17 -32.04 26.45 -12.52
CA ASP A 17 -33.17 27.38 -12.52
C ASP A 17 -33.09 28.36 -13.71
N GLU A 18 -31.90 28.90 -13.97
CA GLU A 18 -31.65 29.79 -15.12
C GLU A 18 -31.95 29.09 -16.45
N ILE A 19 -31.55 27.82 -16.61
CA ILE A 19 -31.86 27.02 -17.80
C ILE A 19 -33.37 26.83 -17.98
N ARG A 20 -34.11 26.56 -16.89
CA ARG A 20 -35.58 26.42 -16.94
C ARG A 20 -36.23 27.73 -17.38
N ASN A 21 -35.78 28.85 -16.84
CA ASN A 21 -36.27 30.18 -17.20
C ASN A 21 -35.96 30.52 -18.67
N LEU A 22 -34.74 30.23 -19.14
CA LEU A 22 -34.35 30.40 -20.54
C LEU A 22 -35.22 29.57 -21.47
N GLN A 23 -35.49 28.31 -21.12
CA GLN A 23 -36.35 27.44 -21.91
C GLN A 23 -37.79 28.00 -21.99
N ALA A 24 -38.36 28.44 -20.87
CA ALA A 24 -39.68 29.05 -20.84
C ALA A 24 -39.76 30.33 -21.70
N ASN A 25 -38.71 31.17 -21.67
CA ASN A 25 -38.63 32.37 -22.49
C ASN A 25 -38.57 32.03 -23.99
N ILE A 26 -37.80 31.01 -24.39
CA ILE A 26 -37.72 30.56 -25.79
C ILE A 26 -39.04 29.94 -26.26
N GLU A 27 -39.73 29.18 -25.40
CA GLU A 27 -41.06 28.64 -25.71
C GLU A 27 -42.09 29.77 -25.89
N SER A 28 -42.09 30.77 -25.00
CA SER A 28 -42.94 31.96 -25.12
C SER A 28 -42.65 32.76 -26.39
N PHE A 29 -41.36 32.94 -26.74
CA PHE A 29 -40.95 33.55 -28.00
C PHE A 29 -41.53 32.80 -29.20
N SER A 30 -41.38 31.47 -29.23
CA SER A 30 -41.81 30.63 -30.34
C SER A 30 -43.32 30.76 -30.59
N ILE A 31 -44.13 30.78 -29.53
CA ILE A 31 -45.58 30.96 -29.61
C ILE A 31 -45.93 32.35 -30.19
N GLN A 32 -45.35 33.42 -29.62
CA GLN A 32 -45.62 34.78 -30.07
C GLN A 32 -45.14 35.03 -31.50
N TYR A 33 -44.00 34.44 -31.88
CA TYR A 33 -43.46 34.50 -33.24
C TYR A 33 -44.37 33.79 -34.25
N HIS A 34 -44.88 32.60 -33.90
CA HIS A 34 -45.82 31.87 -34.75
C HIS A 34 -47.14 32.63 -34.94
N GLU A 35 -47.65 33.25 -33.88
CA GLU A 35 -48.83 34.12 -33.96
C GLU A 35 -48.57 35.35 -34.85
N CYS A 36 -47.37 35.95 -34.77
CA CYS A 36 -46.99 37.06 -35.65
C CYS A 36 -46.96 36.64 -37.12
N ILE A 37 -46.38 35.48 -37.43
CA ILE A 37 -46.38 34.91 -38.79
C ILE A 37 -47.80 34.63 -39.28
N LYS A 38 -48.66 34.08 -38.42
CA LYS A 38 -50.07 33.82 -38.75
C LYS A 38 -50.79 35.12 -39.12
N ASN A 39 -50.59 36.19 -38.36
CA ASN A 39 -51.19 37.50 -38.64
C ASN A 39 -50.65 38.11 -39.93
N LYS A 40 -49.34 37.99 -40.20
CA LYS A 40 -48.74 38.38 -41.50
C LYS A 40 -49.36 37.61 -42.66
N GLY A 41 -49.53 36.30 -42.52
CA GLY A 41 -50.21 35.46 -43.52
C GLY A 41 -51.67 35.86 -43.74
N HIS A 42 -52.38 36.27 -42.68
CA HIS A 42 -53.76 36.75 -42.77
C HIS A 42 -53.87 38.05 -43.57
N ILE A 43 -52.92 38.98 -43.40
CA ILE A 43 -52.83 40.19 -44.24
C ILE A 43 -52.64 39.81 -45.71
N THR A 44 -51.71 38.90 -46.01
CA THR A 44 -51.46 38.46 -47.39
C THR A 44 -52.71 37.83 -48.02
N TYR A 45 -53.46 37.04 -47.26
CA TYR A 45 -54.74 36.48 -47.70
C TYR A 45 -55.79 37.57 -47.97
N LEU A 46 -55.95 38.54 -47.07
CA LEU A 46 -56.88 39.67 -47.25
C LEU A 46 -56.56 40.49 -48.50
N GLN A 47 -55.28 40.64 -48.84
CA GLN A 47 -54.82 41.34 -50.06
C GLN A 47 -55.10 40.57 -51.35
N GLN A 48 -55.18 39.23 -51.30
CA GLN A 48 -55.44 38.38 -52.46
C GLN A 48 -56.93 38.09 -52.68
N ALA A 49 -57.77 38.30 -51.67
CA ALA A 49 -59.17 37.90 -51.68
C ALA A 49 -60.12 38.92 -52.35
N GLY A 50 -59.98 39.21 -53.65
CA GLY A 50 -60.96 40.00 -54.42
C GLY A 50 -61.04 41.51 -54.06
N PRO A 51 -62.08 42.25 -54.51
CA PRO A 51 -62.12 43.71 -54.37
C PRO A 51 -62.17 44.17 -52.90
N MET A 52 -61.36 45.17 -52.58
CA MET A 52 -61.18 45.71 -51.22
C MET A 52 -62.42 46.47 -50.73
N THR A 53 -63.16 45.86 -49.81
CA THR A 53 -64.24 46.50 -49.05
C THR A 53 -63.69 47.39 -47.93
N THR A 54 -64.47 48.36 -47.47
CA THR A 54 -64.07 49.28 -46.37
C THR A 54 -63.76 48.50 -45.08
N GLU A 55 -64.59 47.51 -44.72
CA GLU A 55 -64.37 46.64 -43.55
C GLU A 55 -63.05 45.84 -43.63
N ARG A 56 -62.65 45.39 -44.83
CA ARG A 56 -61.36 44.70 -45.01
C ARG A 56 -60.17 45.64 -44.84
N ARG A 57 -60.29 46.90 -45.26
CA ARG A 57 -59.27 47.92 -45.07
C ARG A 57 -59.06 48.24 -43.58
N ASP A 58 -60.16 48.36 -42.83
CA ASP A 58 -60.09 48.63 -41.39
C ASP A 58 -59.52 47.43 -40.62
N LEU A 59 -59.89 46.20 -41.00
CA LEU A 59 -59.32 44.96 -40.44
C LEU A 59 -57.82 44.82 -40.76
N GLU A 60 -57.40 45.13 -42.00
CA GLU A 60 -55.98 45.14 -42.38
C GLU A 60 -55.20 46.18 -41.56
N ALA A 61 -55.72 47.40 -41.39
CA ALA A 61 -55.09 48.44 -40.59
C ALA A 61 -54.93 48.03 -39.10
N CYS A 62 -55.96 47.41 -38.53
CA CYS A 62 -55.92 46.88 -37.17
C CYS A 62 -54.85 45.78 -37.01
N LEU A 63 -54.80 44.82 -37.94
CA LEU A 63 -53.80 43.75 -37.94
C LEU A 63 -52.37 44.28 -38.11
N ARG A 64 -52.16 45.34 -38.90
CA ARG A 64 -50.84 45.98 -39.04
C ARG A 64 -50.34 46.56 -37.72
N ILE A 65 -51.20 47.28 -36.99
CA ILE A 65 -50.85 47.82 -35.66
C ILE A 65 -50.53 46.68 -34.69
N GLN A 66 -51.34 45.61 -34.70
CA GLN A 66 -51.12 44.44 -33.84
C GLN A 66 -49.79 43.74 -34.17
N ILE A 67 -49.43 43.58 -35.44
CA ILE A 67 -48.14 43.01 -35.87
C ILE A 67 -46.99 43.89 -35.41
N GLU A 68 -47.08 45.22 -35.58
CA GLU A 68 -46.01 46.13 -35.17
C GLU A 68 -45.79 46.12 -33.65
N GLU A 69 -46.86 46.01 -32.86
CA GLU A 69 -46.76 45.83 -31.41
C GLU A 69 -46.15 44.48 -31.04
N MET A 70 -46.55 43.39 -31.72
CA MET A 70 -45.98 42.06 -31.53
C MET A 70 -44.49 42.02 -31.90
N GLU A 71 -44.09 42.63 -33.01
CA GLU A 71 -42.68 42.74 -33.42
C GLU A 71 -41.84 43.51 -32.39
N ARG A 72 -42.38 44.60 -31.82
CA ARG A 72 -41.72 45.32 -30.73
C ARG A 72 -41.51 44.45 -29.49
N LYS A 73 -42.54 43.68 -29.09
CA LYS A 73 -42.45 42.73 -27.96
C LYS A 73 -41.46 41.62 -28.25
N LEU A 74 -41.47 41.05 -29.46
CA LEU A 74 -40.53 40.03 -29.91
C LEU A 74 -39.09 40.53 -29.87
N ASN A 75 -38.80 41.75 -30.35
CA ASN A 75 -37.46 42.32 -30.31
C ASN A 75 -36.92 42.50 -28.87
N VAL A 76 -37.76 42.94 -27.94
CA VAL A 76 -37.38 43.03 -26.50
C VAL A 76 -37.07 41.64 -25.96
N LEU A 77 -37.91 40.66 -26.28
CA LEU A 77 -37.74 39.29 -25.80
C LEU A 77 -36.48 38.61 -26.38
N VAL A 78 -36.14 38.91 -27.64
CA VAL A 78 -34.87 38.47 -28.27
C VAL A 78 -33.66 39.03 -27.53
N ALA A 79 -33.67 40.34 -27.23
CA ALA A 79 -32.58 40.95 -26.48
C ALA A 79 -32.43 40.31 -25.09
N GLN A 80 -33.56 40.04 -24.42
CA GLN A 80 -33.56 39.35 -23.12
C GLN A 80 -33.03 37.92 -23.21
N ILE A 81 -33.45 37.14 -24.23
CA ILE A 81 -32.94 35.78 -24.45
C ILE A 81 -31.43 35.79 -24.69
N ASN A 82 -30.93 36.70 -25.55
CA ASN A 82 -29.51 36.80 -25.83
C ASN A 82 -28.69 37.16 -24.59
N GLN A 83 -29.17 38.12 -23.79
CA GLN A 83 -28.51 38.51 -22.54
C GLN A 83 -28.47 37.33 -21.55
N SER A 84 -29.61 36.67 -21.33
CA SER A 84 -29.70 35.51 -20.44
C SER A 84 -28.84 34.33 -20.91
N GLN A 85 -28.69 34.13 -22.23
CA GLN A 85 -27.81 33.09 -22.78
C GLN A 85 -26.33 33.36 -22.47
N LEU A 86 -25.88 34.61 -22.59
CA LEU A 86 -24.50 34.98 -22.32
C LEU A 86 -24.18 34.89 -20.81
N GLU A 87 -25.06 35.44 -19.96
CA GLU A 87 -24.91 35.35 -18.49
C GLU A 87 -24.87 33.89 -18.01
N LEU A 88 -25.77 33.06 -18.54
CA LEU A 88 -25.80 31.63 -18.24
C LEU A 88 -24.51 30.93 -18.67
N ALA A 89 -24.00 31.24 -19.86
CA ALA A 89 -22.74 30.67 -20.35
C ALA A 89 -21.56 31.06 -19.45
N ASP A 90 -21.49 32.31 -18.99
CA ASP A 90 -20.46 32.78 -18.05
C ASP A 90 -20.57 32.09 -16.69
N HIS A 91 -21.77 31.98 -16.12
CA HIS A 91 -21.99 31.23 -14.86
C HIS A 91 -21.58 29.76 -14.98
N MET A 92 -21.88 29.12 -16.12
CA MET A 92 -21.49 27.74 -16.39
C MET A 92 -19.97 27.61 -16.49
N LYS A 93 -19.31 28.52 -17.20
CA LYS A 93 -17.84 28.56 -17.32
C LYS A 93 -17.16 28.72 -15.96
N ASP A 94 -17.67 29.61 -15.12
CA ASP A 94 -17.18 29.80 -13.75
C ASP A 94 -17.37 28.56 -12.88
N ASN A 95 -18.51 27.88 -13.00
CA ASN A 95 -18.75 26.61 -12.30
C ASN A 95 -17.76 25.53 -12.73
N ILE A 96 -17.47 25.42 -14.03
CA ILE A 96 -16.50 24.47 -14.57
C ILE A 96 -15.08 24.76 -14.03
N ALA A 97 -14.70 26.05 -13.95
CA ALA A 97 -13.42 26.45 -13.38
C ALA A 97 -13.31 26.09 -11.88
N ASN A 98 -14.37 26.35 -11.11
CA ASN A 98 -14.43 25.97 -9.69
C ASN A 98 -14.38 24.44 -9.50
N LEU A 99 -15.08 23.68 -10.34
CA LEU A 99 -15.02 22.21 -10.33
C LEU A 99 -13.60 21.71 -10.62
N ARG A 100 -12.89 22.31 -11.57
CA ARG A 100 -11.49 21.96 -11.87
C ARG A 100 -10.59 22.18 -10.65
N GLN A 101 -10.74 23.31 -9.95
CA GLN A 101 -9.94 23.60 -8.76
C GLN A 101 -10.22 22.59 -7.64
N LEU A 102 -11.49 22.30 -7.36
CA LEU A 102 -11.87 21.33 -6.34
C LEU A 102 -11.40 19.91 -6.70
N GLN A 103 -11.50 19.54 -7.98
CA GLN A 103 -11.00 18.24 -8.46
C GLN A 103 -9.50 18.11 -8.25
N SER A 104 -8.71 19.16 -8.54
CA SER A 104 -7.26 19.14 -8.30
C SER A 104 -6.94 18.99 -6.82
N GLN A 105 -7.64 19.70 -5.92
CA GLN A 105 -7.47 19.52 -4.47
C GLN A 105 -7.79 18.08 -4.01
N VAL A 106 -8.88 17.48 -4.51
CA VAL A 106 -9.25 16.11 -4.13
C VAL A 106 -8.28 15.07 -4.69
N LEU A 107 -7.92 15.19 -5.98
CA LEU A 107 -7.15 14.16 -6.68
C LEU A 107 -5.64 14.32 -6.50
N ASP A 108 -5.12 15.54 -6.61
CA ASP A 108 -3.67 15.80 -6.64
C ASP A 108 -3.08 16.02 -5.24
N GLU A 109 -3.90 16.43 -4.26
CA GLU A 109 -3.46 16.60 -2.86
C GLU A 109 -3.92 15.42 -2.00
N GLU A 110 -5.22 15.28 -1.75
CA GLU A 110 -5.73 14.30 -0.77
C GLU A 110 -5.58 12.85 -1.22
N LEU A 111 -5.93 12.54 -2.47
CA LEU A 111 -5.79 11.16 -2.98
C LEU A 111 -4.32 10.76 -3.15
N ILE A 112 -3.44 11.66 -3.59
CA ILE A 112 -1.99 11.40 -3.65
C ILE A 112 -1.42 11.22 -2.25
N LYS A 113 -1.82 12.03 -1.28
CA LYS A 113 -1.44 11.88 0.13
C LYS A 113 -1.86 10.51 0.66
N TRP A 114 -3.10 10.08 0.42
CA TRP A 114 -3.57 8.74 0.82
C TRP A 114 -2.75 7.61 0.15
N LYS A 115 -2.44 7.72 -1.16
CA LYS A 115 -1.56 6.76 -1.85
C LYS A 115 -0.16 6.72 -1.24
N ARG A 116 0.39 7.87 -0.83
CA ARG A 116 1.70 7.96 -0.17
C ARG A 116 1.66 7.34 1.23
N GLU A 117 0.61 7.57 1.99
CA GLU A 117 0.39 6.92 3.30
C GLU A 117 0.28 5.40 3.14
N GLN A 118 -0.45 4.91 2.13
CA GLN A 118 -0.54 3.48 1.83
C GLN A 118 0.83 2.89 1.50
N GLN A 119 1.66 3.60 0.73
CA GLN A 119 3.03 3.19 0.43
C GLN A 119 3.91 3.10 1.69
N LEU A 120 3.86 4.12 2.55
CA LEU A 120 4.61 4.13 3.81
C LEU A 120 4.09 3.07 4.79
N SER A 121 2.80 2.74 4.73
CA SER A 121 2.20 1.67 5.52
C SER A 121 2.78 0.29 5.18
N GLY A 122 3.25 0.09 3.95
CA GLY A 122 4.05 -1.08 3.59
C GLY A 122 5.34 -1.25 4.42
N ASN A 123 5.83 -0.18 5.06
CA ASN A 123 6.96 -0.20 5.99
C ASN A 123 6.54 -0.17 7.48
N GLY A 124 5.24 -0.17 7.78
CA GLY A 124 4.70 -0.16 9.13
C GLY A 124 4.23 1.21 9.63
N VAL A 125 4.21 2.25 8.78
CA VAL A 125 3.60 3.54 9.14
C VAL A 125 2.07 3.37 9.25
N PRO A 126 1.44 3.79 10.37
CA PRO A 126 -0.01 3.74 10.46
C PRO A 126 -0.65 4.73 9.48
N MET A 127 -1.64 4.27 8.71
CA MET A 127 -2.43 5.15 7.85
C MET A 127 -3.32 6.07 8.70
N GLN A 128 -3.39 7.35 8.34
CA GLN A 128 -4.20 8.34 9.05
C GLN A 128 -5.44 8.73 8.23
N SER A 129 -5.31 8.72 6.91
CA SER A 129 -6.35 9.15 5.98
C SER A 129 -7.37 8.03 5.69
N ASN A 130 -8.65 8.38 5.68
CA ASN A 130 -9.75 7.46 5.43
C ASN A 130 -10.22 7.53 3.97
N LEU A 131 -10.07 6.43 3.23
CA LEU A 131 -10.52 6.35 1.83
C LEU A 131 -12.02 6.60 1.67
N ASN A 132 -12.84 6.32 2.68
CA ASN A 132 -14.28 6.57 2.63
C ASN A 132 -14.60 8.06 2.57
N THR A 133 -13.87 8.91 3.29
CA THR A 133 -14.04 10.37 3.22
C THR A 133 -13.67 10.90 1.84
N ILE A 134 -12.59 10.37 1.24
CA ILE A 134 -12.20 10.72 -0.13
C ILE A 134 -13.25 10.23 -1.13
N GLN A 135 -13.86 9.06 -0.90
CA GLN A 135 -14.97 8.57 -1.73
C GLN A 135 -16.14 9.56 -1.72
N GLU A 136 -16.59 10.03 -0.55
CA GLU A 136 -17.69 10.99 -0.45
C GLU A 136 -17.42 12.26 -1.28
N TRP A 137 -16.18 12.77 -1.23
CA TRP A 137 -15.78 13.93 -2.03
C TRP A 137 -15.77 13.63 -3.53
N CYS A 138 -15.26 12.47 -3.93
CA CYS A 138 -15.26 12.01 -5.33
C CYS A 138 -16.69 11.79 -5.86
N GLU A 139 -17.60 11.22 -5.07
CA GLU A 139 -19.01 11.01 -5.43
C GLU A 139 -19.72 12.35 -5.62
N LEU A 140 -19.52 13.30 -4.70
CA LEU A 140 -20.06 14.65 -4.84
C LEU A 140 -19.51 15.37 -6.08
N LEU A 141 -18.20 15.26 -6.34
CA LEU A 141 -17.60 15.80 -7.56
C LEU A 141 -18.18 15.16 -8.82
N ALA A 142 -18.34 13.84 -8.83
CA ALA A 142 -18.91 13.12 -9.96
C ALA A 142 -20.35 13.58 -10.25
N ASP A 143 -21.17 13.75 -9.21
CA ASP A 143 -22.54 14.26 -9.33
C ASP A 143 -22.58 15.68 -9.91
N LEU A 144 -21.73 16.57 -9.40
CA LEU A 144 -21.67 17.96 -9.87
C LEU A 144 -21.13 18.06 -11.31
N ILE A 145 -20.05 17.36 -11.63
CA ILE A 145 -19.47 17.32 -12.99
C ILE A 145 -20.48 16.73 -13.96
N TRP A 146 -21.16 15.64 -13.59
CA TRP A 146 -22.19 15.02 -14.42
C TRP A 146 -23.37 15.98 -14.65
N THR A 147 -23.84 16.65 -13.60
CA THR A 147 -24.92 17.62 -13.69
C THR A 147 -24.53 18.80 -14.58
N SER A 148 -23.34 19.36 -14.41
CA SER A 148 -22.82 20.44 -15.27
C SER A 148 -22.72 20.00 -16.73
N ARG A 149 -22.36 18.74 -17.00
CA ARG A 149 -22.35 18.18 -18.36
C ARG A 149 -23.75 18.17 -18.97
N GLN A 150 -24.74 17.69 -18.20
CA GLN A 150 -26.14 17.66 -18.66
C GLN A 150 -26.68 19.07 -18.89
N GLN A 151 -26.28 20.04 -18.07
CA GLN A 151 -26.63 21.45 -18.26
C GLN A 151 -26.08 22.00 -19.57
N VAL A 152 -24.79 21.82 -19.86
CA VAL A 152 -24.15 22.23 -21.13
C VAL A 152 -24.87 21.60 -22.33
N ASN A 153 -25.11 20.30 -22.27
CA ASN A 153 -25.80 19.59 -23.34
C ASN A 153 -27.25 20.06 -23.52
N ASN A 154 -27.95 20.38 -22.43
CA ASN A 154 -29.33 20.89 -22.50
C ASN A 154 -29.37 22.30 -23.11
N VAL A 155 -28.46 23.20 -22.72
CA VAL A 155 -28.36 24.55 -23.32
C VAL A 155 -28.02 24.45 -24.81
N SER A 156 -27.08 23.59 -25.19
CA SER A 156 -26.78 23.32 -26.61
C SER A 156 -28.01 22.82 -27.37
N ARG A 157 -28.78 21.89 -26.79
CA ARG A 157 -30.04 21.39 -27.38
C ARG A 157 -31.10 22.49 -27.52
N ILE A 158 -31.25 23.35 -26.51
CA ILE A 158 -32.18 24.49 -26.53
C ILE A 158 -31.77 25.47 -27.64
N ASN A 159 -30.49 25.80 -27.75
CA ASN A 159 -29.96 26.67 -28.80
C ASN A 159 -30.20 26.08 -30.20
N ASN A 160 -29.98 24.77 -30.37
CA ASN A 160 -30.25 24.07 -31.63
C ASN A 160 -31.73 24.01 -32.03
N LYS A 161 -32.65 24.03 -31.07
CA LYS A 161 -34.10 24.11 -31.32
C LYS A 161 -34.60 25.53 -31.58
N THR A 162 -33.81 26.54 -31.22
CA THR A 162 -34.15 27.96 -31.44
C THR A 162 -34.07 28.29 -32.93
N ILE A 163 -34.87 29.28 -33.35
CA ILE A 163 -34.96 29.74 -34.73
C ILE A 163 -33.56 30.12 -35.25
N PRO A 164 -33.14 29.69 -36.45
CA PRO A 164 -31.79 29.91 -36.95
C PRO A 164 -31.33 31.36 -36.93
N GLU A 165 -32.23 32.32 -37.17
CA GLU A 165 -31.93 33.77 -37.16
C GLU A 165 -31.51 34.31 -35.78
N LEU A 166 -31.83 33.59 -34.70
CA LEU A 166 -31.49 33.97 -33.32
C LEU A 166 -30.24 33.29 -32.80
N ARG A 167 -29.65 32.36 -33.55
CA ARG A 167 -28.47 31.63 -33.09
C ARG A 167 -27.24 32.53 -33.15
N GLN A 168 -26.56 32.67 -32.02
CA GLN A 168 -25.27 33.32 -31.97
C GLN A 168 -24.14 32.31 -32.27
N PRO A 169 -23.32 32.54 -33.31
CA PRO A 169 -22.22 31.62 -33.66
C PRO A 169 -21.23 31.42 -32.51
N HIS A 170 -20.90 32.51 -31.80
CA HIS A 170 -19.96 32.49 -30.68
C HIS A 170 -20.42 31.61 -29.51
N LEU A 171 -21.72 31.61 -29.21
CA LEU A 171 -22.29 30.79 -28.13
C LEU A 171 -22.14 29.29 -28.42
N ILE A 172 -22.26 28.87 -29.68
CA ILE A 172 -22.11 27.48 -30.09
C ILE A 172 -20.68 27.01 -29.81
N GLU A 173 -19.67 27.79 -30.23
CA GLU A 173 -18.26 27.48 -29.98
C GLU A 173 -17.95 27.41 -28.48
N MET A 174 -18.48 28.34 -27.68
CA MET A 174 -18.32 28.32 -26.22
C MET A 174 -18.92 27.06 -25.58
N LEU A 175 -20.11 26.63 -26.01
CA LEU A 175 -20.78 25.44 -25.49
C LEU A 175 -20.04 24.15 -25.88
N GLU A 176 -19.49 24.08 -27.09
CA GLU A 176 -18.66 22.95 -27.51
C GLU A 176 -17.37 22.85 -26.67
N ASP A 177 -16.68 23.96 -26.45
CA ASP A 177 -15.49 24.00 -25.60
C ASP A 177 -15.82 23.63 -24.14
N MET A 178 -16.89 24.17 -23.57
CA MET A 178 -17.37 23.80 -22.23
C MET A 178 -17.71 22.31 -22.13
N SER A 179 -18.36 21.73 -23.14
CA SER A 179 -18.70 20.30 -23.16
C SER A 179 -17.44 19.43 -23.16
N LYS A 180 -16.41 19.83 -23.93
CA LYS A 180 -15.10 19.18 -23.94
C LYS A 180 -14.41 19.29 -22.58
N GLN A 181 -14.41 20.48 -21.97
CA GLN A 181 -13.80 20.71 -20.67
C GLN A 181 -14.45 19.85 -19.58
N VAL A 182 -15.78 19.80 -19.49
CA VAL A 182 -16.49 18.99 -18.48
C VAL A 182 -16.30 17.50 -18.72
N THR A 183 -16.32 17.06 -19.98
CA THR A 183 -16.07 15.64 -20.32
C THR A 183 -14.65 15.22 -19.93
N ASN A 184 -13.66 16.11 -20.10
CA ASN A 184 -12.29 15.87 -19.63
C ASN A 184 -12.22 15.79 -18.10
N LEU A 185 -12.90 16.67 -17.36
CA LEU A 185 -12.96 16.61 -15.89
C LEU A 185 -13.51 15.24 -15.42
N LEU A 186 -14.61 14.79 -16.04
CA LEU A 186 -15.18 13.47 -15.76
C LEU A 186 -14.21 12.33 -16.07
N SER A 187 -13.52 12.40 -17.22
CA SER A 187 -12.54 11.39 -17.63
C SER A 187 -11.38 11.28 -16.64
N THR A 188 -10.79 12.42 -16.25
CA THR A 188 -9.71 12.47 -15.25
C THR A 188 -10.20 11.96 -13.89
N LEU A 189 -11.43 12.28 -13.49
CA LEU A 189 -12.00 11.80 -12.23
C LEU A 189 -12.19 10.28 -12.23
N VAL A 190 -12.80 9.72 -13.28
CA VAL A 190 -13.07 8.28 -13.40
C VAL A 190 -11.76 7.47 -13.45
N THR A 191 -10.78 7.92 -14.24
CA THR A 191 -9.49 7.24 -14.37
C THR A 191 -8.67 7.31 -13.08
N SER A 192 -8.63 8.45 -12.40
CA SER A 192 -7.82 8.64 -11.18
C SER A 192 -8.39 7.94 -9.95
N THR A 193 -9.71 7.70 -9.91
CA THR A 193 -10.42 7.11 -8.77
C THR A 193 -10.56 5.58 -8.85
N PHE A 194 -9.96 4.95 -9.85
CA PHE A 194 -9.75 3.51 -9.88
C PHE A 194 -8.47 3.16 -9.11
N VAL A 195 -8.62 2.71 -7.87
CA VAL A 195 -7.52 2.61 -6.89
C VAL A 195 -7.47 1.24 -6.23
N ILE A 196 -6.26 0.85 -5.83
CA ILE A 196 -6.03 -0.39 -5.08
C ILE A 196 -6.20 -0.08 -3.59
N GLU A 197 -7.28 -0.55 -3.00
CA GLU A 197 -7.60 -0.35 -1.58
C GLU A 197 -6.73 -1.25 -0.69
N LYS A 198 -6.62 -2.54 -1.05
CA LYS A 198 -5.73 -3.50 -0.40
C LYS A 198 -4.65 -3.93 -1.38
N GLN A 199 -3.43 -3.47 -1.16
CA GLN A 199 -2.27 -3.83 -1.98
C GLN A 199 -1.97 -5.34 -1.89
N PRO A 200 -1.45 -5.96 -2.97
CA PRO A 200 -0.87 -7.29 -2.89
C PRO A 200 0.34 -7.28 -1.95
N PRO A 201 0.77 -8.44 -1.41
CA PRO A 201 2.05 -8.54 -0.72
C PRO A 201 3.18 -8.03 -1.62
N GLN A 202 4.04 -7.16 -1.10
CA GLN A 202 5.14 -6.58 -1.91
C GLN A 202 6.33 -7.54 -2.06
N VAL A 203 6.45 -8.55 -1.19
CA VAL A 203 7.34 -9.69 -1.40
C VAL A 203 6.48 -10.92 -1.61
N MET A 204 6.45 -11.42 -2.85
CA MET A 204 5.57 -12.52 -3.24
C MET A 204 6.38 -13.78 -3.50
N LYS A 205 5.98 -14.89 -2.89
CA LYS A 205 6.54 -16.21 -3.22
C LYS A 205 5.76 -16.83 -4.38
N THR A 206 6.46 -17.48 -5.31
CA THR A 206 5.80 -18.27 -6.36
C THR A 206 5.00 -19.42 -5.74
N ASN A 207 3.87 -19.77 -6.35
CA ASN A 207 2.95 -20.82 -5.89
C ASN A 207 2.32 -20.56 -4.51
N THR A 208 2.38 -19.36 -3.96
CA THR A 208 1.59 -18.98 -2.78
C THR A 208 0.37 -18.16 -3.17
N ARG A 209 -0.75 -18.38 -2.50
CA ARG A 209 -1.96 -17.58 -2.69
C ARG A 209 -1.75 -16.17 -2.13
N PHE A 210 -2.33 -15.19 -2.78
CA PHE A 210 -2.30 -13.80 -2.33
C PHE A 210 -3.61 -13.09 -2.66
N THR A 211 -3.81 -11.95 -1.99
CA THR A 211 -5.04 -11.17 -2.11
C THR A 211 -4.76 -9.73 -2.49
N ALA A 212 -5.67 -9.11 -3.22
CA ALA A 212 -5.70 -7.67 -3.45
C ALA A 212 -7.14 -7.20 -3.63
N THR A 213 -7.43 -5.94 -3.31
CA THR A 213 -8.76 -5.35 -3.49
C THR A 213 -8.64 -4.06 -4.27
N VAL A 214 -9.45 -3.91 -5.31
CA VAL A 214 -9.54 -2.70 -6.13
C VAL A 214 -10.92 -2.10 -5.98
N ARG A 215 -10.99 -0.77 -5.93
CA ARG A 215 -12.21 0.00 -5.71
C ARG A 215 -12.31 1.13 -6.73
N LEU A 216 -13.52 1.40 -7.20
CA LEU A 216 -13.84 2.57 -8.02
C LEU A 216 -14.65 3.55 -7.17
N LEU A 217 -14.02 4.66 -6.73
CA LEU A 217 -14.65 5.56 -5.75
C LEU A 217 -15.91 6.24 -6.29
N VAL A 218 -15.99 6.51 -7.60
CA VAL A 218 -17.16 7.14 -8.23
C VAL A 218 -18.19 6.13 -8.75
N GLY A 219 -17.93 4.82 -8.58
CA GLY A 219 -18.71 3.76 -9.21
C GLY A 219 -20.17 3.68 -8.76
N GLY A 220 -20.42 4.00 -7.49
CA GLY A 220 -21.78 4.10 -6.93
C GLY A 220 -22.57 5.24 -7.59
N GLN A 221 -22.04 6.46 -7.55
CA GLN A 221 -22.75 7.64 -8.06
C GLN A 221 -22.98 7.60 -9.58
N LEU A 222 -22.04 7.05 -10.34
CA LEU A 222 -22.15 6.96 -11.80
C LEU A 222 -22.97 5.74 -12.29
N ASN A 223 -23.59 4.99 -11.37
CA ASN A 223 -24.39 3.79 -11.66
C ASN A 223 -23.64 2.70 -12.46
N VAL A 224 -22.32 2.63 -12.32
CA VAL A 224 -21.47 1.64 -13.01
C VAL A 224 -21.84 0.21 -12.58
N TYR A 225 -22.34 0.06 -11.35
CA TYR A 225 -22.80 -1.21 -10.79
C TYR A 225 -23.99 -1.84 -11.52
N MET A 226 -24.72 -1.09 -12.36
CA MET A 226 -25.83 -1.64 -13.16
C MET A 226 -25.35 -2.60 -14.25
N THR A 227 -24.12 -2.41 -14.75
CA THR A 227 -23.43 -3.37 -15.63
C THR A 227 -22.04 -3.59 -15.05
N PRO A 228 -21.93 -4.43 -14.00
CA PRO A 228 -20.73 -4.51 -13.18
C PRO A 228 -19.55 -4.97 -14.04
N PRO A 229 -18.47 -4.18 -14.11
CA PRO A 229 -17.39 -4.48 -15.02
C PRO A 229 -16.49 -5.59 -14.50
N ARG A 230 -15.85 -6.28 -15.45
CA ARG A 230 -14.81 -7.25 -15.16
C ARG A 230 -13.47 -6.52 -15.02
N VAL A 231 -12.74 -6.86 -13.97
CA VAL A 231 -11.35 -6.45 -13.76
C VAL A 231 -10.46 -7.63 -14.10
N SER A 232 -9.38 -7.36 -14.82
CA SER A 232 -8.31 -8.33 -15.08
C SER A 232 -7.00 -7.84 -14.49
N VAL A 233 -6.16 -8.79 -14.08
CA VAL A 233 -4.89 -8.56 -13.40
C VAL A 233 -3.77 -9.20 -14.22
N ALA A 234 -2.73 -8.44 -14.50
CA ALA A 234 -1.51 -8.91 -15.15
C ALA A 234 -0.29 -8.48 -14.33
N ILE A 235 0.78 -9.26 -14.36
CA ILE A 235 2.07 -8.84 -13.81
C ILE A 235 2.97 -8.33 -14.94
N ILE A 236 3.53 -7.16 -14.76
CA ILE A 236 4.38 -6.48 -15.75
C ILE A 236 5.67 -6.00 -15.10
N SER A 237 6.71 -5.78 -15.91
CA SER A 237 7.99 -5.27 -15.45
C SER A 237 7.98 -3.75 -15.26
N GLU A 238 8.97 -3.24 -14.53
CA GLU A 238 9.24 -1.81 -14.41
C GLU A 238 9.32 -1.10 -15.77
N GLN A 239 10.07 -1.65 -16.73
CA GLN A 239 10.21 -1.06 -18.05
C GLN A 239 8.86 -0.98 -18.79
N GLN A 240 8.03 -2.00 -18.65
CA GLN A 240 6.70 -2.02 -19.28
C GLN A 240 5.76 -1.00 -18.62
N ALA A 241 5.78 -0.88 -17.29
CA ALA A 241 5.02 0.15 -16.58
C ALA A 241 5.41 1.56 -17.04
N GLN A 242 6.72 1.82 -17.22
CA GLN A 242 7.20 3.10 -17.75
C GLN A 242 6.72 3.36 -19.19
N LEU A 243 6.68 2.33 -20.04
CA LEU A 243 6.15 2.43 -21.40
C LEU A 243 4.63 2.68 -21.44
N LEU A 244 3.87 2.07 -20.52
CA LEU A 244 2.42 2.29 -20.40
C LEU A 244 2.10 3.76 -20.12
N LEU A 245 2.79 4.38 -19.16
CA LEU A 245 2.62 5.80 -18.83
C LEU A 245 3.00 6.75 -19.97
N LYS A 246 4.00 6.38 -20.79
CA LYS A 246 4.37 7.17 -21.99
C LYS A 246 3.37 7.00 -23.14
N SER A 247 2.75 5.82 -23.27
CA SER A 247 1.77 5.55 -24.32
C SER A 247 0.46 6.33 -24.13
N GLU A 248 0.16 6.76 -22.90
CA GLU A 248 -0.98 7.63 -22.59
C GLU A 248 -0.85 9.02 -23.24
N THR A 249 0.38 9.45 -23.56
CA THR A 249 0.65 10.74 -24.22
C THR A 249 0.52 10.70 -25.74
N GLN A 250 0.46 9.50 -26.35
CA GLN A 250 0.27 9.32 -27.80
C GLN A 250 -1.02 8.57 -28.05
N ALA A 251 -2.09 9.31 -28.34
CA ALA A 251 -3.40 8.76 -28.71
C ALA A 251 -3.28 7.75 -29.87
N GLY A 252 -3.38 6.46 -29.56
CA GLY A 252 -3.54 5.41 -30.58
C GLY A 252 -2.90 4.08 -30.23
N LYS A 253 -3.74 3.10 -29.86
CA LYS A 253 -3.47 1.65 -29.93
C LYS A 253 -2.07 1.22 -29.47
N GLY A 254 -1.76 1.45 -28.19
CA GLY A 254 -0.63 0.78 -27.56
C GLY A 254 -0.85 -0.74 -27.56
N LYS A 255 0.16 -1.53 -27.97
CA LYS A 255 0.13 -2.99 -27.78
C LYS A 255 -0.09 -3.27 -26.30
N GLN A 256 -1.01 -4.19 -25.98
CA GLN A 256 -1.18 -4.70 -24.63
C GLN A 256 0.19 -5.13 -24.07
N PRO A 257 0.55 -4.72 -22.84
CA PRO A 257 1.84 -5.03 -22.26
C PRO A 257 2.00 -6.56 -22.19
N VAL A 258 3.17 -7.04 -22.60
CA VAL A 258 3.48 -8.47 -22.58
C VAL A 258 3.57 -8.93 -21.13
N GLU A 259 2.74 -9.88 -20.72
CA GLU A 259 2.73 -10.36 -19.34
C GLU A 259 4.08 -10.99 -18.96
N CYS A 260 4.63 -10.54 -17.83
CA CYS A 260 5.86 -11.07 -17.25
C CYS A 260 5.63 -12.37 -16.50
N GLY A 261 4.39 -12.84 -16.32
CA GLY A 261 4.12 -14.06 -15.56
C GLY A 261 2.66 -14.48 -15.59
N ASP A 262 2.44 -15.74 -15.23
CA ASP A 262 1.14 -16.39 -15.28
C ASP A 262 0.49 -16.34 -13.88
N ILE A 263 -0.58 -15.53 -13.74
CA ILE A 263 -1.38 -15.45 -12.52
C ILE A 263 -2.67 -16.25 -12.70
N LEU A 264 -2.92 -17.21 -11.81
CA LEU A 264 -4.22 -17.88 -11.71
C LEU A 264 -5.23 -17.00 -10.98
N ASN A 265 -6.51 -17.17 -11.33
CA ASN A 265 -7.63 -16.43 -10.75
C ASN A 265 -7.46 -14.90 -10.87
N ASN A 266 -6.90 -14.46 -12.00
CA ASN A 266 -6.52 -13.08 -12.27
C ASN A 266 -7.69 -12.22 -12.81
N SER A 267 -8.93 -12.69 -12.74
CA SER A 267 -10.09 -11.92 -13.16
C SER A 267 -11.24 -12.04 -12.18
N GLY A 268 -11.90 -10.92 -11.90
CA GLY A 268 -13.05 -10.81 -11.01
C GLY A 268 -14.04 -9.78 -11.54
N VAL A 269 -15.29 -9.88 -11.12
CA VAL A 269 -16.34 -8.89 -11.43
C VAL A 269 -16.46 -7.95 -10.23
N MET A 270 -16.63 -6.65 -10.48
CA MET A 270 -16.85 -5.71 -9.38
C MET A 270 -18.23 -5.93 -8.75
N GLU A 271 -18.27 -5.88 -7.43
CA GLU A 271 -19.47 -6.05 -6.61
C GLU A 271 -19.79 -4.72 -5.92
N TYR A 272 -21.08 -4.36 -5.93
CA TYR A 272 -21.56 -3.17 -5.25
C TYR A 272 -22.16 -3.54 -3.89
N GLN A 273 -21.60 -2.96 -2.84
CA GLN A 273 -22.10 -3.14 -1.49
C GLN A 273 -22.97 -1.94 -1.09
N ALA A 274 -24.28 -2.17 -1.01
CA ALA A 274 -25.26 -1.08 -0.83
C ALA A 274 -25.15 -0.36 0.53
N THR A 275 -24.70 -1.06 1.58
CA THR A 275 -24.55 -0.49 2.94
C THR A 275 -23.42 0.54 3.00
N SER A 276 -22.29 0.24 2.35
CA SER A 276 -21.10 1.08 2.33
C SER A 276 -21.01 1.96 1.07
N ARG A 277 -21.89 1.77 0.10
CA ARG A 277 -21.89 2.38 -1.25
C ARG A 277 -20.59 2.13 -2.02
N GLN A 278 -19.95 0.99 -1.80
CA GLN A 278 -18.64 0.69 -2.38
C GLN A 278 -18.80 -0.19 -3.60
N LEU A 279 -18.19 0.21 -4.72
CA LEU A 279 -17.99 -0.66 -5.87
C LEU A 279 -16.55 -1.17 -5.86
N SER A 280 -16.36 -2.44 -5.54
CA SER A 280 -15.03 -3.03 -5.39
C SER A 280 -14.96 -4.46 -5.91
N VAL A 281 -13.75 -4.95 -6.17
CA VAL A 281 -13.49 -6.37 -6.44
C VAL A 281 -12.41 -6.85 -5.49
N SER A 282 -12.68 -7.93 -4.77
CA SER A 282 -11.72 -8.56 -3.87
C SER A 282 -11.23 -9.87 -4.45
N PHE A 283 -9.97 -9.87 -4.87
CA PHE A 283 -9.28 -11.07 -5.34
C PHE A 283 -8.74 -11.81 -4.12
N ARG A 284 -9.32 -12.97 -3.78
CA ARG A 284 -8.96 -13.71 -2.56
C ARG A 284 -8.00 -14.89 -2.78
N ASN A 285 -7.92 -15.38 -4.01
CA ASN A 285 -7.22 -16.63 -4.33
C ASN A 285 -6.29 -16.50 -5.55
N MET A 286 -5.70 -15.33 -5.78
CA MET A 286 -4.72 -15.18 -6.86
C MET A 286 -3.46 -15.98 -6.54
N GLN A 287 -2.80 -16.54 -7.55
CA GLN A 287 -1.56 -17.30 -7.37
C GLN A 287 -0.64 -17.11 -8.57
N LEU A 288 0.61 -16.71 -8.31
CA LEU A 288 1.63 -16.55 -9.35
C LEU A 288 2.35 -17.89 -9.57
N ARG A 289 2.14 -18.53 -10.72
CA ARG A 289 2.76 -19.85 -11.03
C ARG A 289 4.14 -19.73 -11.65
N LYS A 290 4.28 -18.83 -12.61
CA LYS A 290 5.49 -18.67 -13.41
C LYS A 290 5.81 -17.19 -13.57
N ILE A 291 7.09 -16.88 -13.62
CA ILE A 291 7.60 -15.55 -13.91
C ILE A 291 8.68 -15.66 -15.00
N LYS A 292 8.53 -14.86 -16.05
CA LYS A 292 9.52 -14.62 -17.10
C LYS A 292 10.39 -13.46 -16.63
N ARG A 293 11.67 -13.73 -16.45
CA ARG A 293 12.65 -12.73 -16.02
C ARG A 293 13.49 -12.29 -17.22
N ALA A 294 13.88 -11.03 -17.25
CA ALA A 294 14.86 -10.57 -18.22
C ALA A 294 16.23 -11.24 -17.95
N GLU A 295 16.98 -11.58 -19.00
CA GLU A 295 18.36 -12.04 -18.86
C GLU A 295 19.20 -10.88 -18.29
N LYS A 296 19.71 -11.05 -17.06
CA LYS A 296 20.55 -10.02 -16.41
C LYS A 296 22.02 -10.18 -16.82
N LYS A 297 22.72 -9.06 -17.01
CA LYS A 297 24.17 -9.00 -17.23
C LYS A 297 24.86 -8.47 -15.96
N GLY A 298 25.95 -9.11 -15.53
CA GLY A 298 26.81 -8.60 -14.45
C GLY A 298 26.35 -8.94 -13.02
N THR A 299 26.45 -7.97 -12.09
CA THR A 299 26.27 -8.11 -10.64
C THR A 299 24.83 -7.84 -10.14
N GLU A 300 23.87 -7.67 -11.03
CA GLU A 300 22.47 -7.35 -10.65
C GLU A 300 21.77 -8.56 -10.03
N SER A 301 21.21 -8.39 -8.82
CA SER A 301 20.45 -9.46 -8.18
C SER A 301 19.05 -9.54 -8.76
N VAL A 302 18.53 -10.75 -8.90
CA VAL A 302 17.11 -10.99 -9.21
C VAL A 302 16.20 -10.26 -8.23
N MET A 303 16.64 -10.11 -6.97
CA MET A 303 15.89 -9.45 -5.89
C MET A 303 15.79 -7.93 -6.02
N ASP A 304 16.55 -7.35 -6.96
CA ASP A 304 16.46 -5.92 -7.31
C ASP A 304 15.41 -5.68 -8.40
N GLU A 305 14.91 -6.74 -9.06
CA GLU A 305 13.89 -6.62 -10.09
C GLU A 305 12.53 -6.29 -9.49
N LYS A 306 12.04 -5.09 -9.81
CA LYS A 306 10.72 -4.61 -9.41
C LYS A 306 9.69 -4.93 -10.49
N LEU A 307 8.63 -5.60 -10.08
CA LEU A 307 7.47 -5.91 -10.90
C LEU A 307 6.27 -5.16 -10.32
N THR A 308 5.17 -5.11 -11.08
CA THR A 308 3.93 -4.53 -10.59
C THR A 308 2.74 -5.30 -11.14
N LEU A 309 1.65 -5.34 -10.36
CA LEU A 309 0.37 -5.81 -10.84
C LEU A 309 -0.36 -4.65 -11.52
N LEU A 310 -0.76 -4.87 -12.77
CA LEU A 310 -1.64 -4.02 -13.54
C LEU A 310 -3.06 -4.53 -13.39
N PHE A 311 -3.91 -3.72 -12.78
CA PHE A 311 -5.35 -3.96 -12.73
C PHE A 311 -6.00 -3.11 -13.82
N GLN A 312 -6.79 -3.72 -14.69
CA GLN A 312 -7.45 -3.03 -15.81
C GLN A 312 -8.92 -3.42 -15.94
N SER A 313 -9.74 -2.47 -16.35
CA SER A 313 -11.17 -2.65 -16.54
C SER A 313 -11.73 -1.71 -17.61
N GLN A 314 -12.89 -2.05 -18.16
CA GLN A 314 -13.60 -1.24 -19.13
C GLN A 314 -15.10 -1.24 -18.81
N PHE A 315 -15.73 -0.07 -18.83
CA PHE A 315 -17.16 0.09 -18.57
C PHE A 315 -17.75 1.32 -19.25
N ASN A 316 -19.08 1.37 -19.30
CA ASN A 316 -19.83 2.46 -19.90
C ASN A 316 -20.52 3.30 -18.82
N VAL A 317 -20.66 4.60 -19.05
CA VAL A 317 -21.38 5.55 -18.19
C VAL A 317 -22.40 6.32 -19.03
N GLY A 318 -23.53 6.70 -18.42
CA GLY A 318 -24.55 7.53 -19.10
C GLY A 318 -25.37 6.79 -20.14
N GLY A 319 -25.72 5.53 -19.90
CA GLY A 319 -26.52 4.74 -20.85
C GLY A 319 -25.76 4.32 -22.12
N GLY A 320 -24.42 4.28 -22.06
CA GLY A 320 -23.57 3.90 -23.19
C GLY A 320 -22.93 5.08 -23.94
N GLU A 321 -23.20 6.31 -23.53
CA GLU A 321 -22.66 7.51 -24.18
C GLU A 321 -21.13 7.62 -24.04
N LEU A 322 -20.59 7.24 -22.88
CA LEU A 322 -19.16 7.32 -22.59
C LEU A 322 -18.62 5.93 -22.25
N VAL A 323 -17.49 5.58 -22.86
CA VAL A 323 -16.76 4.34 -22.61
C VAL A 323 -15.43 4.69 -21.94
N PHE A 324 -15.20 4.15 -20.75
CA PHE A 324 -13.97 4.35 -20.00
C PHE A 324 -13.15 3.07 -19.99
N GLN A 325 -11.87 3.21 -20.29
CA GLN A 325 -10.84 2.21 -20.00
C GLN A 325 -10.03 2.73 -18.83
N VAL A 326 -10.06 2.01 -17.72
CA VAL A 326 -9.34 2.39 -16.50
C VAL A 326 -8.31 1.34 -16.16
N TRP A 327 -7.20 1.79 -15.61
CA TRP A 327 -6.17 0.90 -15.11
C TRP A 327 -5.45 1.53 -13.93
N THR A 328 -4.83 0.70 -13.10
CA THR A 328 -4.04 1.14 -11.95
C THR A 328 -2.93 0.14 -11.65
N LEU A 329 -1.81 0.64 -11.12
CA LEU A 329 -0.63 -0.17 -10.81
C LEU A 329 -0.51 -0.36 -9.30
N SER A 330 -0.16 -1.58 -8.88
CA SER A 330 0.24 -1.83 -7.50
C SER A 330 1.51 -1.07 -7.14
N LEU A 331 1.78 -1.02 -5.83
CA LEU A 331 3.14 -0.75 -5.39
C LEU A 331 4.10 -1.79 -5.96
N PRO A 332 5.40 -1.47 -6.10
CA PRO A 332 6.37 -2.43 -6.60
C PRO A 332 6.40 -3.69 -5.74
N VAL A 333 6.46 -4.81 -6.44
CA VAL A 333 6.49 -6.17 -5.92
C VAL A 333 7.81 -6.83 -6.34
N VAL A 334 8.40 -7.59 -5.42
CA VAL A 334 9.55 -8.45 -5.68
C VAL A 334 9.11 -9.92 -5.56
N VAL A 335 9.45 -10.74 -6.56
CA VAL A 335 9.04 -12.15 -6.61
C VAL A 335 10.18 -13.09 -6.21
N ILE A 336 9.97 -13.86 -5.15
CA ILE A 336 10.89 -14.87 -4.62
C ILE A 336 10.46 -16.29 -4.98
N VAL A 337 11.43 -17.19 -5.07
CA VAL A 337 11.17 -18.64 -5.20
C VAL A 337 11.37 -19.37 -3.88
N HIS A 338 12.26 -18.86 -3.03
CA HIS A 338 12.61 -19.48 -1.75
C HIS A 338 12.65 -18.47 -0.60
N GLY A 339 12.33 -18.91 0.62
CA GLY A 339 12.19 -18.02 1.79
C GLY A 339 13.49 -17.36 2.25
N ASN A 340 14.65 -17.93 1.92
CA ASN A 340 15.95 -17.31 2.19
C ASN A 340 16.19 -16.02 1.39
N GLN A 341 15.40 -15.76 0.33
CA GLN A 341 15.47 -14.54 -0.46
C GLN A 341 14.64 -13.41 0.14
N GLU A 342 13.74 -13.73 1.07
CA GLU A 342 12.83 -12.77 1.71
C GLU A 342 13.55 -11.53 2.28
N PRO A 343 14.70 -11.64 2.99
CA PRO A 343 15.41 -10.46 3.49
C PRO A 343 15.79 -9.51 2.36
N HIS A 344 16.32 -10.02 1.26
CA HIS A 344 16.73 -9.22 0.10
C HIS A 344 15.53 -8.56 -0.59
N GLY A 345 14.41 -9.27 -0.72
CA GLY A 345 13.18 -8.70 -1.29
C GLY A 345 12.63 -7.55 -0.46
N TRP A 346 12.62 -7.71 0.87
CA TRP A 346 12.22 -6.64 1.77
C TRP A 346 13.20 -5.47 1.80
N ALA A 347 14.49 -5.67 1.50
CA ALA A 347 15.44 -4.56 1.35
C ALA A 347 14.97 -3.61 0.24
N THR A 348 14.68 -4.18 -0.93
CA THR A 348 14.25 -3.44 -2.13
C THR A 348 12.91 -2.74 -1.89
N VAL A 349 11.95 -3.46 -1.31
CA VAL A 349 10.63 -2.92 -0.98
C VAL A 349 10.72 -1.80 0.05
N THR A 350 11.47 -2.00 1.14
CA THR A 350 11.59 -1.00 2.21
C THR A 350 12.23 0.28 1.69
N TRP A 351 13.28 0.16 0.88
CA TRP A 351 13.94 1.31 0.26
C TRP A 351 13.02 2.06 -0.71
N ASP A 352 12.27 1.33 -1.55
CA ASP A 352 11.31 1.95 -2.47
C ASP A 352 10.18 2.67 -1.73
N ASN A 353 9.55 2.00 -0.77
CA ASN A 353 8.45 2.59 -0.01
C ASN A 353 8.88 3.86 0.75
N ALA A 354 10.06 3.82 1.39
CA ALA A 354 10.54 4.94 2.20
C ALA A 354 10.96 6.14 1.35
N PHE A 355 11.73 5.91 0.28
CA PHE A 355 12.51 6.98 -0.36
C PHE A 355 12.08 7.36 -1.77
N SER A 356 10.94 6.84 -2.24
CA SER A 356 10.34 7.24 -3.52
C SER A 356 10.01 8.74 -3.58
N PRO A 357 10.54 9.51 -4.54
CA PRO A 357 10.13 10.90 -4.73
C PRO A 357 8.70 10.99 -5.32
N PRO A 358 7.92 12.04 -4.97
CA PRO A 358 6.61 12.29 -5.58
C PRO A 358 6.72 12.50 -7.10
N GLY A 359 5.77 11.97 -7.87
CA GLY A 359 5.72 12.15 -9.34
C GLY A 359 6.87 11.47 -10.10
N ARG A 360 7.61 10.57 -9.45
CA ARG A 360 8.73 9.85 -10.09
C ARG A 360 8.29 9.06 -11.33
N VAL A 361 9.24 8.85 -12.23
CA VAL A 361 9.15 7.73 -13.19
C VAL A 361 8.97 6.44 -12.38
N PRO A 362 8.05 5.52 -12.77
CA PRO A 362 7.78 4.31 -12.02
C PRO A 362 9.04 3.62 -11.55
N PHE A 363 9.07 3.35 -10.24
CA PHE A 363 10.08 2.51 -9.57
C PHE A 363 11.50 3.12 -9.44
N ALA A 364 11.69 4.36 -9.88
CA ALA A 364 12.91 5.13 -9.64
C ALA A 364 13.10 5.45 -8.14
N VAL A 365 14.27 5.15 -7.60
CA VAL A 365 14.63 5.39 -6.19
C VAL A 365 16.00 6.06 -6.11
N PRO A 366 16.27 6.84 -5.05
CA PRO A 366 17.58 7.44 -4.87
C PRO A 366 18.64 6.38 -4.52
N ASP A 367 19.84 6.54 -5.06
CA ASP A 367 20.99 5.67 -4.77
C ASP A 367 21.56 5.89 -3.37
N LYS A 368 21.34 7.08 -2.80
CA LYS A 368 21.79 7.47 -1.46
C LYS A 368 20.72 8.27 -0.74
N VAL A 369 20.62 8.07 0.58
CA VAL A 369 19.67 8.78 1.46
C VAL A 369 20.38 9.25 2.72
N SER A 370 19.80 10.25 3.38
CA SER A 370 20.35 10.71 4.66
C SER A 370 20.13 9.67 5.77
N TRP A 371 21.06 9.60 6.72
CA TRP A 371 20.93 8.72 7.88
C TRP A 371 19.67 9.04 8.67
N GLY A 372 19.28 10.31 8.83
CA GLY A 372 18.06 10.67 9.54
C GLY A 372 16.81 10.03 8.94
N GLN A 373 16.69 10.01 7.60
CA GLN A 373 15.58 9.35 6.91
C GLN A 373 15.62 7.82 7.04
N LEU A 374 16.82 7.23 6.95
CA LEU A 374 16.99 5.79 7.10
C LEU A 374 16.73 5.32 8.53
N ALA A 375 17.29 6.01 9.52
CA ALA A 375 17.11 5.73 10.94
C ALA A 375 15.64 5.74 11.33
N GLU A 376 14.88 6.74 10.87
CA GLU A 376 13.44 6.80 11.11
C GLU A 376 12.70 5.63 10.44
N THR A 377 13.09 5.27 9.21
CA THR A 377 12.52 4.10 8.53
C THR A 377 12.80 2.80 9.29
N LEU A 378 14.02 2.61 9.80
CA LEU A 378 14.40 1.44 10.61
C LEU A 378 13.63 1.41 11.93
N ARG A 379 13.50 2.57 12.59
CA ARG A 379 12.70 2.75 13.81
C ARG A 379 11.25 2.34 13.60
N ILE A 380 10.56 2.92 12.61
CA ILE A 380 9.17 2.60 12.27
C ILE A 380 9.02 1.11 12.00
N LYS A 381 9.92 0.53 11.20
CA LYS A 381 9.86 -0.89 10.84
C LYS A 381 10.03 -1.79 12.06
N PHE A 382 10.91 -1.41 12.97
CA PHE A 382 11.13 -2.13 14.22
C PHE A 382 9.92 -2.01 15.15
N TYR A 383 9.43 -0.79 15.37
CA TYR A 383 8.26 -0.47 16.20
C TYR A 383 7.00 -1.22 15.74
N SER A 384 6.74 -1.23 14.43
CA SER A 384 5.62 -1.94 13.84
C SER A 384 5.74 -3.45 14.03
N ALA A 385 6.94 -4.01 13.83
CA ALA A 385 7.19 -5.44 13.99
C ALA A 385 7.08 -5.92 15.44
N THR A 386 7.44 -5.10 16.43
CA THR A 386 7.35 -5.44 17.86
C THR A 386 6.01 -5.05 18.50
N SER A 387 5.10 -4.44 17.73
CA SER A 387 3.81 -3.94 18.22
C SER A 387 3.96 -2.94 19.38
N GLY A 388 4.87 -1.98 19.25
CA GLY A 388 5.04 -0.88 20.21
C GLY A 388 6.43 -0.74 20.85
N GLY A 389 7.35 -1.66 20.57
CA GLY A 389 8.71 -1.60 21.09
C GLY A 389 9.61 -0.74 20.21
N ASP A 390 9.95 0.46 20.68
CA ASP A 390 10.71 1.46 19.93
C ASP A 390 12.24 1.25 19.97
N LEU A 391 12.97 1.92 19.08
CA LEU A 391 14.43 2.02 19.11
C LEU A 391 14.85 3.35 19.75
N SER A 392 15.65 3.26 20.82
CA SER A 392 16.23 4.45 21.46
C SER A 392 17.26 5.15 20.55
N GLU A 393 17.62 6.39 20.88
CA GLU A 393 18.69 7.11 20.18
C GLU A 393 20.03 6.37 20.27
N ASP A 394 20.32 5.70 21.39
CA ASP A 394 21.52 4.86 21.54
C ASP A 394 21.48 3.65 20.60
N ASN A 395 20.30 3.03 20.42
CA ASN A 395 20.14 1.94 19.47
C ASN A 395 20.36 2.42 18.03
N LEU A 396 19.81 3.57 17.66
CA LEU A 396 20.04 4.18 16.35
C LEU A 396 21.52 4.54 16.16
N ARG A 397 22.19 5.07 17.18
CA ARG A 397 23.62 5.36 17.12
C ARG A 397 24.44 4.09 16.88
N PHE A 398 24.13 2.99 17.57
CA PHE A 398 24.76 1.69 17.30
C PHE A 398 24.56 1.24 15.85
N LEU A 399 23.35 1.38 15.31
CA LEU A 399 23.05 1.03 13.91
C LEU A 399 23.83 1.91 12.93
N ALA A 400 23.98 3.20 13.24
CA ALA A 400 24.80 4.12 12.46
C ALA A 400 26.27 3.68 12.44
N GLU A 401 26.83 3.31 13.60
CA GLU A 401 28.24 2.88 13.68
C GLU A 401 28.45 1.61 12.85
N LYS A 402 27.47 0.72 12.90
CA LYS A 402 27.48 -0.55 12.16
C LYS A 402 27.42 -0.36 10.65
N ILE A 403 26.61 0.57 10.15
CA ILE A 403 26.47 0.80 8.70
C ILE A 403 27.61 1.63 8.11
N PHE A 404 28.08 2.66 8.83
CA PHE A 404 29.14 3.56 8.36
C PHE A 404 30.55 3.01 8.56
N ARG A 405 30.73 2.04 9.46
CA ARG A 405 32.01 1.35 9.68
C ARG A 405 33.16 2.30 10.04
N SER A 406 32.83 3.46 10.61
CA SER A 406 33.77 4.56 10.87
C SER A 406 33.38 5.36 12.09
N SER A 407 34.28 6.23 12.55
CA SER A 407 34.02 7.13 13.67
C SER A 407 32.89 8.09 13.31
N LEU A 408 31.84 8.10 14.14
CA LEU A 408 30.68 8.95 13.92
C LEU A 408 30.83 10.31 14.60
N PRO A 409 30.21 11.36 14.03
CA PRO A 409 30.04 12.64 14.70
C PRO A 409 29.32 12.46 16.05
N MET A 410 29.72 13.27 17.04
CA MET A 410 29.00 13.35 18.31
C MET A 410 27.70 14.16 18.17
N ASN A 411 27.65 15.09 17.22
CA ASN A 411 26.47 15.91 16.94
C ASN A 411 25.43 15.13 16.13
N THR A 412 24.22 14.99 16.67
CA THR A 412 23.09 14.30 16.04
C THR A 412 22.70 14.91 14.69
N ILE A 413 22.82 16.22 14.53
CA ILE A 413 22.45 16.90 13.27
C ILE A 413 23.41 16.49 12.15
N GLU A 414 24.71 16.50 12.43
CA GLU A 414 25.74 16.09 11.48
C GLU A 414 25.65 14.60 11.15
N LEU A 415 25.36 13.77 12.16
CA LEU A 415 25.11 12.34 11.97
C LEU A 415 23.93 12.12 11.04
N ASN A 416 22.80 12.79 11.27
CA ASN A 416 21.60 12.65 10.45
C ASN A 416 21.78 13.14 9.01
N ALA A 417 22.70 14.06 8.77
CA ALA A 417 23.05 14.55 7.44
C ALA A 417 23.98 13.61 6.65
N GLN A 418 24.60 12.61 7.29
CA GLN A 418 25.45 11.66 6.57
C GLN A 418 24.64 10.83 5.57
N MET A 419 25.26 10.50 4.43
CA MET A 419 24.59 9.80 3.34
C MET A 419 24.93 8.31 3.35
N VAL A 420 23.91 7.46 3.32
CA VAL A 420 24.01 6.01 3.19
C VAL A 420 23.64 5.61 1.77
N SER A 421 24.48 4.82 1.09
CA SER A 421 24.15 4.25 -0.22
C SER A 421 23.32 2.97 -0.12
N TRP A 422 22.59 2.67 -1.20
CA TRP A 422 21.93 1.38 -1.39
C TRP A 422 22.89 0.20 -1.21
N THR A 423 24.13 0.33 -1.70
CA THR A 423 25.13 -0.72 -1.56
C THR A 423 25.53 -0.95 -0.10
N GLN A 424 25.78 0.10 0.67
CA GLN A 424 26.11 -0.01 2.08
C GLN A 424 24.97 -0.63 2.90
N PHE A 425 23.73 -0.34 2.49
CA PHE A 425 22.54 -0.85 3.15
C PHE A 425 22.35 -2.36 2.94
N CYS A 426 22.45 -2.87 1.70
CA CYS A 426 22.03 -4.25 1.39
C CYS A 426 22.89 -5.03 0.39
N LYS A 427 24.06 -4.52 -0.04
CA LYS A 427 24.98 -5.22 -0.96
C LYS A 427 26.33 -5.51 -0.35
N ASP A 428 26.90 -4.53 0.35
CA ASP A 428 28.23 -4.62 0.91
C ASP A 428 28.19 -5.45 2.19
N ALA A 429 28.90 -6.58 2.20
CA ALA A 429 29.04 -7.39 3.40
C ALA A 429 29.68 -6.58 4.54
N LEU A 430 29.24 -6.80 5.77
CA LEU A 430 29.82 -6.18 6.95
C LEU A 430 31.28 -6.65 7.15
N PRO A 431 32.15 -5.85 7.78
CA PRO A 431 33.54 -6.24 8.03
C PRO A 431 33.63 -7.59 8.74
N GLU A 432 34.46 -8.50 8.22
CA GLU A 432 34.66 -9.86 8.73
C GLU A 432 33.39 -10.75 8.69
N ARG A 433 32.36 -10.36 7.92
CA ARG A 433 31.10 -11.09 7.75
C ARG A 433 30.83 -11.46 6.31
N ASN A 434 29.95 -12.43 6.13
CA ASN A 434 29.42 -12.86 4.84
C ASN A 434 27.98 -12.36 4.57
N PHE A 435 27.46 -11.47 5.42
CA PHE A 435 26.13 -10.89 5.30
C PHE A 435 26.18 -9.37 5.39
N THR A 436 25.15 -8.73 4.88
CA THR A 436 24.99 -7.27 4.78
C THR A 436 24.38 -6.67 6.04
N PHE A 437 24.41 -5.33 6.14
CA PHE A 437 23.75 -4.61 7.23
C PHE A 437 22.25 -4.96 7.31
N TRP A 438 21.55 -4.91 6.17
CA TRP A 438 20.13 -5.17 6.13
C TRP A 438 19.77 -6.61 6.48
N GLU A 439 20.50 -7.62 5.99
CA GLU A 439 20.24 -9.02 6.37
C GLU A 439 20.34 -9.23 7.87
N TRP A 440 21.36 -8.64 8.49
CA TRP A 440 21.52 -8.65 9.94
C TRP A 440 20.35 -7.97 10.65
N PHE A 441 20.02 -6.74 10.27
CA PHE A 441 18.92 -5.99 10.89
C PHE A 441 17.57 -6.68 10.70
N TYR A 442 17.29 -7.21 9.51
CA TYR A 442 16.08 -7.96 9.20
C TYR A 442 15.92 -9.17 10.11
N MET A 443 17.00 -9.94 10.32
CA MET A 443 16.94 -11.12 11.19
C MET A 443 16.80 -10.74 12.67
N VAL A 444 17.37 -9.61 13.10
CA VAL A 444 17.13 -9.05 14.44
C VAL A 444 15.66 -8.66 14.62
N VAL A 445 15.07 -7.95 13.66
CA VAL A 445 13.63 -7.62 13.68
C VAL A 445 12.79 -8.89 13.74
N LYS A 446 13.11 -9.90 12.92
CA LYS A 446 12.39 -11.17 12.84
C LYS A 446 12.43 -11.94 14.16
N VAL A 447 13.62 -12.16 14.73
CA VAL A 447 13.75 -12.88 16.01
C VAL A 447 13.07 -12.11 17.14
N THR A 448 13.14 -10.77 17.11
CA THR A 448 12.48 -9.95 18.12
C THR A 448 10.96 -10.08 18.04
N ARG A 449 10.38 -9.93 16.84
CA ARG A 449 8.94 -10.12 16.61
C ARG A 449 8.47 -11.51 17.02
N ASP A 450 9.16 -12.56 16.57
CA ASP A 450 8.68 -13.93 16.67
C ASP A 450 8.87 -14.53 18.07
N TYR A 451 9.93 -14.15 18.80
CA TYR A 451 10.31 -14.82 20.06
C TYR A 451 10.58 -13.89 21.24
N LEU A 452 10.95 -12.62 21.01
CA LEU A 452 11.46 -11.74 22.08
C LEU A 452 10.58 -10.51 22.32
N ARG A 453 9.42 -10.42 21.65
CA ARG A 453 8.60 -9.20 21.61
C ARG A 453 8.25 -8.68 23.00
N THR A 454 7.78 -9.56 23.87
CA THR A 454 7.40 -9.20 25.25
C THR A 454 8.60 -8.77 26.10
N LEU A 455 9.74 -9.47 25.97
CA LEU A 455 10.97 -9.14 26.69
C LEU A 455 11.55 -7.80 26.22
N TRP A 456 11.44 -7.50 24.92
CA TRP A 456 11.86 -6.24 24.33
C TRP A 456 11.00 -5.08 24.83
N CYS A 457 9.67 -5.19 24.73
CA CYS A 457 8.75 -4.13 25.14
C CYS A 457 8.86 -3.79 26.64
N ASP A 458 9.23 -4.77 27.47
CA ASP A 458 9.45 -4.57 28.91
C ASP A 458 10.85 -4.05 29.26
N GLY A 459 11.68 -3.75 28.25
CA GLY A 459 13.02 -3.16 28.44
C GLY A 459 14.04 -4.12 29.03
N LEU A 460 13.82 -5.43 28.94
CA LEU A 460 14.72 -6.45 29.51
C LEU A 460 15.91 -6.78 28.60
N ILE A 461 15.84 -6.35 27.34
CA ILE A 461 16.86 -6.59 26.32
C ILE A 461 17.53 -5.27 25.98
N MET A 462 18.84 -5.16 26.23
CA MET A 462 19.63 -4.02 25.79
C MET A 462 19.81 -4.03 24.27
N GLY A 463 20.02 -5.21 23.68
CA GLY A 463 19.93 -5.46 22.25
C GLY A 463 21.09 -4.88 21.45
N PHE A 464 21.02 -3.59 21.10
CA PHE A 464 21.93 -2.92 20.18
C PHE A 464 23.15 -2.36 20.92
N ILE A 465 24.07 -3.24 21.29
CA ILE A 465 25.33 -2.90 21.96
C ILE A 465 26.48 -3.76 21.43
N GLN A 466 27.63 -3.13 21.18
CA GLN A 466 28.82 -3.84 20.70
C GLN A 466 29.39 -4.75 21.80
N LYS A 467 30.01 -5.87 21.40
CA LYS A 467 30.68 -6.78 22.35
C LYS A 467 31.64 -6.05 23.30
N LYS A 468 32.52 -5.20 22.77
CA LYS A 468 33.52 -4.45 23.57
C LYS A 468 32.86 -3.50 24.59
N GLN A 469 31.78 -2.83 24.19
CA GLN A 469 31.05 -1.92 25.08
C GLN A 469 30.32 -2.69 26.19
N ALA A 470 29.70 -3.82 25.85
CA ALA A 470 29.08 -4.71 26.83
C ALA A 470 30.09 -5.25 27.84
N GLU A 471 31.28 -5.65 27.38
CA GLU A 471 32.38 -6.10 28.26
C GLU A 471 32.86 -4.99 29.19
N GLU A 472 33.04 -3.76 28.69
CA GLU A 472 33.44 -2.64 29.52
C GLU A 472 32.39 -2.30 30.59
N MET A 473 31.10 -2.30 30.21
CA MET A 473 30.00 -2.03 31.15
C MET A 473 29.91 -3.10 32.24
N LEU A 474 30.00 -4.37 31.87
CA LEU A 474 29.90 -5.50 32.78
C LEU A 474 31.13 -5.65 33.70
N SER A 475 32.33 -5.32 33.23
CA SER A 475 33.56 -5.39 34.04
C SER A 475 33.55 -4.47 35.28
N LYS A 476 32.68 -3.45 35.27
CA LYS A 476 32.48 -2.49 36.36
C LYS A 476 31.33 -2.90 37.32
N CYS A 477 30.64 -4.00 37.03
CA CYS A 477 29.50 -4.50 37.79
C CYS A 477 29.90 -5.69 38.69
N PRO A 478 29.12 -5.99 39.74
CA PRO A 478 29.38 -7.15 40.59
C PRO A 478 29.18 -8.47 39.82
N PRO A 479 29.88 -9.56 40.22
CA PRO A 479 29.71 -10.89 39.65
C PRO A 479 28.24 -11.34 39.62
N GLY A 480 27.88 -12.04 38.56
CA GLY A 480 26.50 -12.48 38.30
C GLY A 480 25.60 -11.42 37.65
N THR A 481 26.12 -10.21 37.38
CA THR A 481 25.43 -9.22 36.55
C THR A 481 25.50 -9.63 35.08
N PHE A 482 24.37 -9.56 34.36
CA PHE A 482 24.29 -9.94 32.96
C PHE A 482 23.46 -8.95 32.13
N LEU A 483 23.66 -8.99 30.82
CA LEU A 483 22.83 -8.26 29.85
C LEU A 483 22.57 -9.12 28.61
N LEU A 484 21.49 -8.79 27.91
CA LEU A 484 21.06 -9.44 26.68
C LEU A 484 21.36 -8.53 25.48
N ARG A 485 22.10 -9.03 24.50
CA ARG A 485 22.44 -8.28 23.29
C ARG A 485 22.29 -9.10 22.03
N PHE A 486 22.04 -8.43 20.91
CA PHE A 486 22.03 -9.07 19.61
C PHE A 486 23.46 -9.42 19.17
N SER A 487 23.58 -10.55 18.49
CA SER A 487 24.85 -11.06 18.02
C SER A 487 25.31 -10.32 16.77
N ASP A 488 26.52 -9.75 16.80
CA ASP A 488 27.22 -9.32 15.58
C ASP A 488 27.71 -10.53 14.77
N SER A 489 28.02 -11.62 15.50
CA SER A 489 28.26 -13.04 15.16
C SER A 489 27.46 -13.62 14.00
N GLU A 490 26.17 -13.67 14.29
CA GLU A 490 25.28 -14.74 13.88
C GLU A 490 23.90 -14.12 13.65
N LEU A 491 23.38 -14.33 12.44
CA LEU A 491 22.12 -13.73 12.01
C LEU A 491 20.97 -14.14 12.91
N GLY A 492 20.25 -13.16 13.45
CA GLY A 492 19.10 -13.39 14.33
C GLY A 492 19.46 -14.06 15.66
N GLY A 493 20.73 -14.03 16.05
CA GLY A 493 21.20 -14.55 17.33
C GLY A 493 21.05 -13.55 18.47
N ILE A 494 20.59 -13.99 19.63
CA ILE A 494 20.67 -13.26 20.90
C ILE A 494 21.67 -13.94 21.83
N THR A 495 22.57 -13.17 22.44
CA THR A 495 23.60 -13.68 23.37
C THR A 495 23.43 -13.08 24.75
N ILE A 496 23.85 -13.84 25.75
CA ILE A 496 23.90 -13.44 27.16
C ILE A 496 25.36 -13.17 27.49
N ALA A 497 25.66 -11.94 27.87
CA ALA A 497 26.97 -11.57 28.41
C ALA A 497 26.85 -11.38 29.94
N TRP A 498 27.80 -11.90 30.72
CA TRP A 498 27.77 -11.79 32.18
C TRP A 498 29.16 -11.64 32.78
N THR A 499 29.23 -11.04 33.97
CA THR A 499 30.47 -10.92 34.75
C THR A 499 30.62 -12.12 35.68
N GLY A 500 31.72 -12.86 35.57
CA GLY A 500 32.08 -13.95 36.46
C GLY A 500 32.88 -13.48 37.69
N GLU A 501 33.38 -14.43 38.47
CA GLU A 501 34.31 -14.14 39.56
C GLU A 501 35.62 -13.56 38.99
N GLY A 502 36.16 -12.52 39.64
CA GLY A 502 37.37 -11.83 39.16
C GLY A 502 37.14 -10.71 38.13
N ASN A 503 35.90 -10.25 37.95
CA ASN A 503 35.51 -9.22 36.97
C ASN A 503 35.79 -9.57 35.50
N GLU A 504 35.99 -10.86 35.19
CA GLU A 504 36.06 -11.35 33.82
C GLU A 504 34.66 -11.41 33.20
N VAL A 505 34.53 -10.99 31.95
CA VAL A 505 33.25 -10.99 31.23
C VAL A 505 33.21 -12.13 30.24
N PHE A 506 32.16 -12.94 30.34
CA PHE A 506 31.90 -14.07 29.46
C PHE A 506 30.69 -13.76 28.55
N SER A 507 30.63 -14.39 27.39
CA SER A 507 29.48 -14.33 26.47
C SER A 507 29.13 -15.72 26.00
N LEU A 508 27.86 -16.11 26.13
CA LEU A 508 27.38 -17.40 25.60
C LEU A 508 27.35 -17.39 24.08
N GLN A 509 27.42 -18.58 23.49
CA GLN A 509 27.11 -18.75 22.08
C GLN A 509 25.69 -18.20 21.81
N PRO A 510 25.48 -17.44 20.73
CA PRO A 510 24.17 -16.86 20.43
C PRO A 510 23.09 -17.92 20.25
N PHE A 511 21.89 -17.63 20.77
CA PHE A 511 20.69 -18.42 20.54
C PHE A 511 19.95 -17.90 19.32
N THR A 512 19.73 -18.76 18.34
CA THR A 512 18.99 -18.46 17.10
C THR A 512 17.50 -18.76 17.25
N SER A 513 16.70 -18.44 16.23
CA SER A 513 15.27 -18.82 16.20
C SER A 513 15.02 -20.31 16.43
N ARG A 514 15.94 -21.19 15.98
CA ARG A 514 15.83 -22.64 16.23
C ARG A 514 15.96 -22.96 17.72
N ASP A 515 16.89 -22.29 18.41
CA ASP A 515 17.14 -22.49 19.84
C ASP A 515 16.01 -21.94 20.70
N LEU A 516 15.47 -20.79 20.31
CA LEU A 516 14.36 -20.11 20.98
C LEU A 516 13.02 -20.83 20.77
N MET A 517 12.85 -21.55 19.66
CA MET A 517 11.71 -22.43 19.42
C MET A 517 11.73 -23.65 20.35
N LEU A 518 12.92 -24.20 20.64
CA LEU A 518 13.06 -25.34 21.55
C LEU A 518 12.86 -24.95 23.02
N ARG A 519 13.35 -23.77 23.41
CA ARG A 519 13.23 -23.26 24.78
C ARG A 519 13.33 -21.74 24.80
N SER A 520 12.41 -21.09 25.50
CA SER A 520 12.32 -19.64 25.58
C SER A 520 13.59 -19.00 26.17
N LEU A 521 13.85 -17.75 25.84
CA LEU A 521 15.00 -17.04 26.41
C LEU A 521 14.89 -16.89 27.94
N ALA A 522 13.68 -16.66 28.46
CA ALA A 522 13.44 -16.53 29.89
C ALA A 522 13.77 -17.83 30.64
N ASP A 523 13.35 -18.98 30.11
CA ASP A 523 13.67 -20.28 30.71
C ASP A 523 15.17 -20.59 30.64
N ARG A 524 15.84 -20.20 29.56
CA ARG A 524 17.31 -20.33 29.47
C ARG A 524 18.02 -19.46 30.52
N VAL A 525 17.50 -18.27 30.79
CA VAL A 525 18.00 -17.38 31.85
C VAL A 525 17.73 -17.95 33.25
N LEU A 526 16.60 -18.65 33.44
CA LEU A 526 16.28 -19.38 34.67
C LEU A 526 17.27 -20.52 34.93
N ASP A 527 17.55 -21.33 33.90
CA ASP A 527 18.39 -22.53 33.99
C ASP A 527 19.84 -22.22 34.43
N LEU A 528 20.30 -20.98 34.23
CA LEU A 528 21.66 -20.54 34.51
C LEU A 528 21.76 -19.85 35.89
N PRO A 529 22.25 -20.54 36.94
CA PRO A 529 22.36 -19.98 38.29
C PRO A 529 23.42 -18.87 38.41
N GLN A 530 24.36 -18.79 37.46
CA GLN A 530 25.38 -17.76 37.41
C GLN A 530 24.78 -16.37 37.11
N LEU A 531 23.59 -16.34 36.49
CA LEU A 531 22.88 -15.11 36.17
C LEU A 531 22.01 -14.71 37.37
N GLN A 532 22.38 -13.62 38.04
CA GLN A 532 21.72 -13.17 39.27
C GLN A 532 21.04 -11.81 39.10
N HIS A 533 21.70 -10.85 38.44
CA HIS A 533 21.21 -9.49 38.28
C HIS A 533 21.21 -9.08 36.81
N LEU A 534 20.06 -8.67 36.28
CA LEU A 534 20.01 -7.98 34.99
C LEU A 534 20.60 -6.57 35.15
N TYR A 535 21.48 -6.18 34.24
CA TYR A 535 22.08 -4.86 34.22
C TYR A 535 21.01 -3.75 34.26
N PRO A 536 21.18 -2.69 35.08
CA PRO A 536 22.37 -2.41 35.88
C PRO A 536 22.43 -3.12 37.25
N SER A 537 21.32 -3.40 37.91
CA SER A 537 21.28 -4.04 39.25
C SER A 537 19.88 -4.57 39.61
N ILE A 538 19.18 -5.18 38.66
CA ILE A 538 17.81 -5.68 38.86
C ILE A 538 17.86 -7.18 39.10
N ALA A 539 17.31 -7.69 40.20
CA ALA A 539 17.29 -9.12 40.48
C ALA A 539 16.58 -9.90 39.35
N LYS A 540 17.19 -11.00 38.88
CA LYS A 540 16.71 -11.82 37.74
C LYS A 540 15.24 -12.20 37.90
N ASP A 541 14.88 -12.78 39.04
CA ASP A 541 13.54 -13.30 39.27
C ASP A 541 12.50 -12.18 39.43
N ALA A 542 12.91 -10.95 39.76
CA ALA A 542 11.99 -9.81 39.84
C ALA A 542 11.40 -9.44 38.47
N VAL A 543 12.13 -9.70 37.39
CA VAL A 543 11.74 -9.32 36.02
C VAL A 543 11.40 -10.51 35.12
N PHE A 544 12.08 -11.65 35.28
CA PHE A 544 11.88 -12.82 34.42
C PHE A 544 10.85 -13.83 34.92
N SER A 545 10.49 -13.80 36.21
CA SER A 545 9.57 -14.78 36.82
C SER A 545 8.23 -14.92 36.10
N LYS A 546 7.69 -13.81 35.59
CA LYS A 546 6.42 -13.79 34.84
C LYS A 546 6.49 -14.46 33.47
N TYR A 547 7.68 -14.72 32.93
CA TYR A 547 7.90 -15.35 31.63
C TYR A 547 8.35 -16.80 31.73
N TYR A 548 8.58 -17.31 32.94
CA TYR A 548 8.99 -18.70 33.11
C TYR A 548 7.84 -19.63 32.76
N THR A 549 8.19 -20.68 32.01
CA THR A 549 7.27 -21.76 31.72
C THR A 549 6.97 -22.48 33.03
N LYS A 550 5.71 -22.43 33.48
CA LYS A 550 5.29 -23.16 34.67
C LYS A 550 5.49 -24.66 34.42
N PRO A 551 6.14 -25.40 35.33
CA PRO A 551 6.29 -26.84 35.16
C PRO A 551 4.90 -27.48 35.18
N GLU A 552 4.53 -28.16 34.09
CA GLU A 552 3.44 -29.15 34.10
C GLU A 552 3.89 -30.32 34.98
N ASN A 553 3.71 -30.18 36.30
CA ASN A 553 3.89 -31.27 37.25
C ASN A 553 2.69 -32.22 37.22
N GLU A 554 2.27 -32.66 36.03
CA GLU A 554 1.39 -33.81 35.91
C GLU A 554 2.27 -35.05 35.82
N MET A 555 2.46 -35.74 36.96
CA MET A 555 2.81 -37.16 36.88
C MET A 555 1.72 -37.84 36.07
N LEU A 556 2.06 -38.26 34.85
CA LEU A 556 1.14 -39.06 34.05
C LEU A 556 0.77 -40.29 34.89
N LYS A 557 -0.52 -40.58 35.02
CA LYS A 557 -1.08 -41.63 35.91
C LYS A 557 -0.53 -43.05 35.65
N ASN A 558 0.30 -43.22 34.62
CA ASN A 558 0.94 -44.44 34.18
C ASN A 558 2.42 -44.57 34.61
N GLY A 559 2.93 -43.68 35.48
CA GLY A 559 4.30 -43.76 36.01
C GLY A 559 5.39 -43.21 35.10
N TYR A 560 5.02 -42.60 33.97
CA TYR A 560 5.98 -41.93 33.08
C TYR A 560 6.24 -40.50 33.54
N VAL A 561 7.52 -40.14 33.62
CA VAL A 561 7.99 -38.78 33.93
C VAL A 561 8.40 -38.10 32.63
N LYS A 562 7.85 -36.91 32.36
CA LYS A 562 8.15 -36.13 31.16
C LYS A 562 9.55 -35.48 31.32
N PRO A 563 10.51 -35.75 30.41
CA PRO A 563 11.82 -35.10 30.47
C PRO A 563 11.71 -33.61 30.12
N VAL A 564 12.56 -32.78 30.72
CA VAL A 564 12.62 -31.32 30.49
C VAL A 564 14.01 -30.94 29.97
N LEU A 565 14.05 -30.15 28.90
CA LEU A 565 15.30 -29.58 28.38
C LEU A 565 15.79 -28.48 29.31
N VAL A 566 17.08 -28.47 29.67
CA VAL A 566 17.70 -27.45 30.54
C VAL A 566 19.01 -26.98 29.91
N THR A 567 19.29 -25.68 30.01
CA THR A 567 20.56 -25.08 29.56
C THR A 567 21.57 -25.06 30.72
N THR A 568 22.71 -25.73 30.57
CA THR A 568 23.76 -25.75 31.60
C THR A 568 25.10 -25.32 31.04
N LEU A 569 25.94 -24.69 31.86
CA LEU A 569 27.32 -24.37 31.49
C LEU A 569 28.24 -25.57 31.76
N PRO A 570 29.34 -25.70 31.00
CA PRO A 570 30.35 -26.72 31.27
C PRO A 570 30.81 -26.72 32.73
N PRO A 571 31.15 -27.89 33.32
CA PRO A 571 31.44 -28.02 34.75
C PRO A 571 32.53 -27.07 35.28
N TYR A 572 33.52 -26.73 34.46
CA TYR A 572 34.61 -25.82 34.82
C TYR A 572 34.20 -24.34 34.92
N MET A 573 33.05 -23.96 34.33
CA MET A 573 32.45 -22.63 34.49
C MET A 573 31.33 -22.60 35.53
N SER A 574 30.89 -23.77 35.98
CA SER A 574 29.76 -23.97 36.90
C SER A 574 30.19 -24.17 38.35
N SER A 575 31.42 -23.80 38.75
CA SER A 575 31.92 -24.01 40.12
C SER A 575 31.27 -23.07 41.15
N MET A 576 29.96 -23.18 41.31
CA MET A 576 29.20 -22.92 42.52
C MET A 576 28.53 -24.23 42.93
N ALA A 577 29.33 -25.26 43.24
CA ALA A 577 28.90 -26.41 44.00
C ALA A 577 30.10 -26.92 44.80
N SER A 578 30.19 -26.39 46.02
CA SER A 578 30.79 -26.95 47.23
C SER A 578 31.64 -28.22 47.04
N TYR A 579 32.94 -28.09 47.27
CA TYR A 579 33.76 -29.20 47.74
C TYR A 579 33.12 -29.81 48.99
N ALA A 580 32.43 -30.93 48.85
CA ALA A 580 32.04 -31.78 49.97
C ALA A 580 31.88 -33.22 49.49
N HIS A 581 32.76 -34.08 50.04
CA HIS A 581 32.69 -35.54 50.06
C HIS A 581 33.13 -36.30 48.80
N SER A 582 34.44 -36.59 48.75
CA SER A 582 34.89 -37.92 48.30
C SER A 582 34.40 -38.99 49.29
N PRO A 583 33.97 -40.16 48.79
CA PRO A 583 34.17 -41.40 49.52
C PRO A 583 35.03 -42.38 48.71
N ASP A 584 36.12 -42.76 49.37
CA ASP A 584 36.86 -44.02 49.32
C ASP A 584 36.96 -44.84 48.03
N SER A 585 38.19 -44.92 47.58
CA SER A 585 38.72 -45.86 46.59
C SER A 585 38.96 -47.25 47.19
N HIS A 586 37.94 -48.04 47.55
CA HIS A 586 38.12 -49.49 47.73
C HIS A 586 36.80 -50.27 47.59
N ARG A 587 36.52 -50.78 46.38
CA ARG A 587 35.89 -52.12 46.23
C ARG A 587 36.09 -52.72 44.84
N ASN A 588 36.87 -53.80 44.83
CA ASN A 588 37.17 -54.72 43.73
C ASN A 588 35.88 -55.29 43.08
N THR A 589 35.71 -55.33 41.75
CA THR A 589 36.04 -56.42 40.79
C THR A 589 35.06 -56.33 39.58
N PRO A 590 35.23 -57.08 38.45
CA PRO A 590 36.33 -57.03 37.50
C PRO A 590 35.86 -56.80 36.04
N SER A 591 36.83 -56.34 35.25
CA SER A 591 36.82 -56.09 33.81
C SER A 591 36.65 -57.34 32.92
N ALA A 592 35.92 -57.19 31.82
CA ALA A 592 36.01 -58.09 30.66
C ALA A 592 36.60 -57.32 29.46
N HIS A 593 37.84 -57.67 29.14
CA HIS A 593 38.52 -57.30 27.90
C HIS A 593 37.91 -58.05 26.71
N SER A 594 37.75 -57.37 25.58
CA SER A 594 37.85 -57.99 24.26
C SER A 594 38.50 -57.00 23.30
N SER A 595 39.73 -57.33 22.95
CA SER A 595 40.57 -56.71 21.93
C SER A 595 40.44 -57.52 20.64
N CYS A 596 40.26 -56.86 19.49
CA CYS A 596 40.67 -57.41 18.20
C CYS A 596 41.15 -56.32 17.24
N PHE A 597 42.19 -56.69 16.51
CA PHE A 597 43.16 -55.89 15.77
C PHE A 597 42.68 -55.30 14.44
N SER A 598 43.42 -54.27 14.01
CA SER A 598 43.42 -53.62 12.70
C SER A 598 43.91 -54.52 11.56
N ALA A 599 43.40 -54.29 10.34
CA ALA A 599 44.18 -54.35 9.09
C ALA A 599 43.43 -53.61 7.96
N ALA A 600 44.18 -52.93 7.09
CA ALA A 600 43.71 -51.97 6.11
C ALA A 600 43.84 -52.49 4.65
N THR A 601 42.87 -52.08 3.82
CA THR A 601 42.89 -51.79 2.35
C THR A 601 43.27 -52.91 1.35
N PRO A 602 42.86 -52.87 0.05
CA PRO A 602 42.87 -51.71 -0.88
C PRO A 602 41.64 -51.53 -1.83
N ALA A 603 41.55 -50.34 -2.45
CA ALA A 603 40.76 -50.04 -3.67
C ALA A 603 41.61 -50.38 -4.94
N PRO A 604 41.12 -50.45 -6.22
CA PRO A 604 40.23 -49.46 -6.88
C PRO A 604 39.35 -49.95 -8.10
N THR A 605 38.76 -48.98 -8.81
CA THR A 605 38.33 -48.88 -10.26
C THR A 605 36.89 -49.20 -10.74
N GLU A 606 36.20 -48.09 -11.08
CA GLU A 606 35.37 -47.70 -12.25
C GLU A 606 34.15 -48.48 -12.82
N ASN A 607 33.07 -47.68 -12.99
CA ASN A 607 31.98 -47.64 -13.99
C ASN A 607 30.95 -48.78 -14.08
N THR A 608 29.65 -48.47 -13.83
CA THR A 608 28.56 -48.36 -14.84
C THR A 608 27.21 -48.00 -14.17
N PHE A 609 26.43 -47.21 -14.91
CA PHE A 609 25.05 -46.69 -14.81
C PHE A 609 23.96 -47.38 -13.94
N MET A 610 23.14 -46.49 -13.35
CA MET A 610 21.67 -46.50 -13.11
C MET A 610 21.02 -47.74 -12.46
N ASP A 611 20.39 -47.54 -11.29
CA ASP A 611 18.95 -47.78 -11.21
C ASP A 611 18.25 -46.93 -10.14
N SER A 612 17.02 -46.55 -10.48
CA SER A 612 16.16 -45.55 -9.87
C SER A 612 15.07 -46.26 -9.09
N ASP A 613 15.21 -46.45 -7.77
CA ASP A 613 14.08 -47.00 -6.96
C ASP A 613 14.17 -46.78 -5.43
N LEU A 614 14.89 -45.75 -4.96
CA LEU A 614 15.04 -45.51 -3.51
C LEU A 614 14.66 -44.11 -3.02
N PHE A 615 14.08 -43.28 -3.90
CA PHE A 615 13.67 -41.91 -3.58
C PHE A 615 12.15 -41.70 -3.46
N GLU A 616 11.34 -42.77 -3.57
CA GLU A 616 9.87 -42.68 -3.57
C GLU A 616 9.17 -43.06 -2.25
N GLN A 617 9.90 -43.43 -1.19
CA GLN A 617 9.29 -43.81 0.11
C GLN A 617 9.44 -42.79 1.26
N MET A 618 9.83 -41.53 0.97
CA MET A 618 9.86 -40.46 1.99
C MET A 618 9.03 -39.21 1.63
N ARG A 619 8.09 -39.33 0.67
CA ARG A 619 7.02 -38.34 0.49
C ARG A 619 5.70 -38.87 1.03
N ALA A 620 5.49 -38.71 2.33
CA ALA A 620 4.17 -38.74 2.95
C ALA A 620 4.22 -38.05 4.31
N PHE A 621 4.40 -36.73 4.32
CA PHE A 621 4.00 -35.89 5.45
C PHE A 621 3.45 -34.58 4.90
N ASP A 622 2.15 -34.43 5.09
CA ASP A 622 1.27 -33.39 4.60
C ASP A 622 1.14 -32.31 5.71
N PRO A 623 1.45 -31.03 5.47
CA PRO A 623 1.15 -29.97 6.43
C PRO A 623 -0.05 -29.14 5.96
N GLU A 624 -1.20 -29.78 5.73
CA GLU A 624 -2.52 -29.13 5.81
C GLU A 624 -3.10 -29.37 7.21
N SER A 625 -2.77 -28.50 8.17
CA SER A 625 -3.60 -28.20 9.35
C SER A 625 -2.85 -27.24 10.26
N PHE A 626 -2.92 -25.94 10.02
CA PHE A 626 -2.79 -24.90 11.06
C PHE A 626 -3.19 -23.57 10.43
N ASP A 627 -4.49 -23.40 10.23
CA ASP A 627 -5.13 -22.11 9.92
C ASP A 627 -6.45 -22.06 10.70
N GLU A 628 -6.38 -21.68 11.98
CA GLU A 628 -7.50 -21.10 12.72
C GLU A 628 -6.95 -20.42 13.98
N PHE A 629 -7.08 -19.10 14.06
CA PHE A 629 -7.36 -18.26 15.24
C PHE A 629 -6.95 -16.80 14.96
N ASN A 630 -7.80 -16.13 14.16
CA ASN A 630 -7.99 -14.68 14.26
C ASN A 630 -9.13 -14.44 15.24
N LEU A 631 -8.85 -13.84 16.40
CA LEU A 631 -9.86 -13.36 17.33
C LEU A 631 -9.25 -12.19 18.09
N TYR A 632 -9.60 -10.96 17.71
CA TYR A 632 -9.75 -9.80 18.60
C TYR A 632 -10.38 -8.64 17.83
N GLU A 633 -11.71 -8.54 17.90
CA GLU A 633 -12.41 -7.25 17.88
C GLU A 633 -13.73 -7.40 18.67
N SER A 634 -14.14 -6.31 19.33
CA SER A 634 -15.28 -6.12 20.23
C SER A 634 -15.07 -6.55 21.70
N MET A 635 -14.86 -5.55 22.56
CA MET A 635 -15.77 -5.25 23.68
C MET A 635 -15.31 -3.98 24.42
N SER A 636 -16.02 -2.87 24.18
CA SER A 636 -16.32 -1.87 25.21
C SER A 636 -17.57 -1.09 24.79
N MET A 637 -18.68 -1.36 25.47
CA MET A 637 -19.61 -0.39 26.06
C MET A 637 -20.90 -1.09 26.50
N LYS A 638 -21.01 -1.30 27.82
CA LYS A 638 -22.10 -0.73 28.61
C LYS A 638 -21.47 0.19 29.64
#